data_AF-A0A6N7RMK6-F1
#
_entry.id   AF-A0A6N7RMK6-F1
#
_cell.length_a   1.000
_cell.length_b   1.000
_cell.length_c   1.000
_cell.angle_alpha   90.00
_cell.angle_beta   90.00
_cell.angle_gamma   90.00
#
_symmetry.space_group_name_H-M   'P 1'
#
loop_
_entity.id
_entity.type
_entity.pdbx_description
1 polymer ?
#
loop_
_entity_poly.entity_id
_entity_poly.type
_entity_poly.pdbx_seq_one_letter_code
_entity_poly.pdbx_strand_id
1 'polypeptide(L)'
;MPMDDLVFFDVETPIDNLIVQVHKNEPILDIAEVDVVDAARAVDGEVWSPQLPAYRAWASHGADEGTDGDLLVVGSLGMGLTDEEREALLAQATERERRAAKAREEGAKPEAVDLRGALGVRRDEDGYAIVAVDLRRFAAAVGRSEGLVVALPAHLGGVPVVRIAAEAFARRFVQGVGVRLLAIPDTVERIGANAFLALSVQRIHLGAGVRILGEQPCDLAGVSPRLRRREYSVDARNGWFSARDGNLFADGGASLLFLASPYDERIELPAGVECIGAAAFAAGCEPPSVVSCPTTLARVDAKGWDDAVWLCPPEALAHRPLAARGVRLAGPRAVEREGCWYDFDDAGAVLVAGPPAPTSVSKRFAAAAAVRAATLRGQSAVAQAPSPGQVAHVAAHSAAPEDVLVLPRAVEGRPLVRIGVRALPYAPASLVVADTVRVVERDNACRNAKRLALPEGLEVIGAHCFCSRVLEGPVSIPASVRSIGEGSFEYAVCRLEHTGTIVHVSADQLLTCFVADASDGVPLDYGCYDDLLRSGKNLPDKLGAVLHRLTVPYRLEDATRAALVAYLRDHERAAQERVAQEGDRTMVEALVRDGFIDERTFDRQIELLRACNRTDCVLYLMEQHRAQTKPTSAKERFAL
;
A
#
# COMPACT_ATOMS: atom_id res chain seq x y z
N MET A 1 -14.10 46.54 0.76
CA MET A 1 -12.66 46.55 0.45
C MET A 1 -12.53 46.14 -1.01
N PRO A 2 -11.55 46.67 -1.77
CA PRO A 2 -11.32 46.18 -3.14
C PRO A 2 -11.01 44.69 -3.14
N MET A 3 -11.32 44.00 -4.24
CA MET A 3 -11.05 42.58 -4.45
C MET A 3 -9.58 42.19 -4.19
N ASP A 4 -8.66 43.13 -4.34
CA ASP A 4 -7.23 43.00 -4.08
C ASP A 4 -6.90 42.64 -2.62
N ASP A 5 -7.76 42.98 -1.65
CA ASP A 5 -7.52 42.76 -0.22
C ASP A 5 -7.96 41.36 0.26
N LEU A 6 -8.65 40.58 -0.58
CA LEU A 6 -9.06 39.20 -0.26
C LEU A 6 -7.86 38.28 -0.05
N VAL A 7 -6.76 38.55 -0.76
CA VAL A 7 -5.55 37.75 -0.70
C VAL A 7 -4.35 38.67 -0.59
N PHE A 8 -3.59 38.53 0.49
CA PHE A 8 -2.40 39.34 0.73
C PHE A 8 -1.22 38.48 1.20
N PHE A 9 0.00 39.00 1.09
CA PHE A 9 1.21 38.30 1.52
C PHE A 9 1.59 38.69 2.96
N ASP A 10 1.72 37.70 3.85
CA ASP A 10 2.23 37.91 5.22
C ASP A 10 2.88 36.63 5.79
N VAL A 11 4.18 36.70 6.04
CA VAL A 11 4.98 35.62 6.66
C VAL A 11 5.50 35.97 8.05
N GLU A 12 5.38 37.22 8.49
CA GLU A 12 5.98 37.73 9.72
C GLU A 12 4.98 37.68 10.89
N THR A 13 3.73 38.03 10.63
CA THR A 13 2.69 38.12 11.65
C THR A 13 2.30 36.71 12.11
N PRO A 14 2.23 36.42 13.43
CA PRO A 14 1.72 35.14 13.92
C PRO A 14 0.30 34.83 13.39
N ILE A 15 0.01 33.58 13.04
CA ILE A 15 -1.26 33.21 12.41
C ILE A 15 -2.47 33.59 13.28
N ASP A 16 -2.36 33.46 14.61
CA ASP A 16 -3.45 33.82 15.52
C ASP A 16 -3.76 35.33 15.49
N ASN A 17 -2.74 36.16 15.31
CA ASN A 17 -2.93 37.61 15.12
C ASN A 17 -3.55 37.92 13.76
N LEU A 18 -3.16 37.18 12.71
CA LEU A 18 -3.77 37.30 11.38
C LEU A 18 -5.26 36.95 11.40
N ILE A 19 -5.66 35.91 12.14
CA ILE A 19 -7.07 35.56 12.32
C ILE A 19 -7.83 36.76 12.90
N VAL A 20 -7.31 37.37 13.98
CA VAL A 20 -7.92 38.55 14.60
C VAL A 20 -8.00 39.73 13.62
N GLN A 21 -6.95 39.95 12.83
CA GLN A 21 -6.90 41.04 11.86
C GLN A 21 -7.91 40.85 10.73
N VAL A 22 -7.97 39.65 10.14
CA VAL A 22 -8.90 39.32 9.06
C VAL A 22 -10.35 39.40 9.54
N HIS A 23 -10.62 38.95 10.77
CA HIS A 23 -11.95 39.02 11.34
C HIS A 23 -12.41 40.47 11.62
N LYS A 24 -11.48 41.35 12.06
CA LYS A 24 -11.78 42.78 12.24
C LYS A 24 -12.00 43.52 10.92
N ASN A 25 -11.40 43.03 9.84
CA ASN A 25 -11.40 43.67 8.53
C ASN A 25 -12.08 42.74 7.51
N GLU A 26 -13.30 42.31 7.82
CA GLU A 26 -14.01 41.33 7.00
C GLU A 26 -14.31 41.92 5.61
N PRO A 27 -13.87 41.26 4.51
CA PRO A 27 -14.02 41.83 3.19
C PRO A 27 -15.48 41.77 2.73
N ILE A 28 -15.98 42.93 2.29
CA ILE A 28 -17.27 43.10 1.62
C ILE A 28 -16.97 43.49 0.16
N LEU A 29 -17.49 42.71 -0.77
CA LEU A 29 -17.34 42.92 -2.21
C LEU A 29 -18.66 43.33 -2.86
N ASP A 30 -18.56 44.05 -3.98
CA ASP A 30 -19.70 44.28 -4.86
C ASP A 30 -19.97 43.02 -5.71
N ILE A 31 -21.22 42.79 -6.08
CA ILE A 31 -21.59 41.69 -6.97
C ILE A 31 -20.98 41.86 -8.37
N ALA A 32 -20.68 43.10 -8.79
CA ALA A 32 -20.04 43.38 -10.07
C ALA A 32 -18.58 42.91 -10.15
N GLU A 33 -17.94 42.61 -9.01
CA GLU A 33 -16.53 42.18 -8.93
C GLU A 33 -16.38 40.66 -9.05
N VAL A 34 -17.47 39.89 -8.93
CA VAL A 34 -17.46 38.42 -8.91
C VAL A 34 -18.10 37.82 -10.17
N ASP A 35 -17.69 36.60 -10.54
CA ASP A 35 -18.32 35.84 -11.61
C ASP A 35 -19.54 35.08 -11.07
N VAL A 36 -20.74 35.51 -11.46
CA VAL A 36 -21.99 34.89 -11.03
C VAL A 36 -22.34 33.77 -12.01
N VAL A 37 -22.20 32.52 -11.54
CA VAL A 37 -22.49 31.33 -12.33
C VAL A 37 -23.96 30.97 -12.17
N ASP A 38 -24.66 30.82 -13.29
CA ASP A 38 -26.03 30.30 -13.30
C ASP A 38 -26.07 28.87 -12.77
N ALA A 39 -27.07 28.56 -11.94
CA ALA A 39 -27.30 27.18 -11.53
C ALA A 39 -27.55 26.32 -12.77
N ALA A 40 -26.78 25.24 -12.94
CA ALA A 40 -27.17 24.19 -13.87
C ALA A 40 -28.57 23.72 -13.44
N ARG A 41 -29.60 24.08 -14.22
CA ARG A 41 -30.94 23.55 -14.02
C ARG A 41 -30.84 22.07 -14.29
N ALA A 42 -30.96 21.24 -13.24
CA ALA A 42 -31.32 19.86 -13.44
C ALA A 42 -32.65 19.87 -14.22
N VAL A 43 -32.64 19.37 -15.44
CA VAL A 43 -33.87 19.12 -16.17
C VAL A 43 -34.54 17.95 -15.46
N ASP A 44 -35.77 18.13 -14.98
CA ASP A 44 -36.55 17.05 -14.37
C ASP A 44 -36.55 15.83 -15.32
N GLY A 45 -35.92 14.74 -14.88
CA GLY A 45 -35.83 13.48 -15.64
C GLY A 45 -34.42 13.05 -16.08
N GLU A 46 -33.37 13.85 -15.86
CA GLU A 46 -31.99 13.38 -16.11
C GLU A 46 -31.51 12.44 -15.00
N VAL A 47 -31.68 11.14 -15.24
CA VAL A 47 -30.92 10.10 -14.54
C VAL A 47 -29.46 10.24 -14.95
N TRP A 48 -28.59 10.63 -14.01
CA TRP A 48 -27.14 10.55 -14.19
C TRP A 48 -26.72 9.08 -14.28
N SER A 49 -26.87 8.50 -15.46
CA SER A 49 -26.14 7.30 -15.85
C SER A 49 -24.79 7.77 -16.39
N PRO A 50 -23.64 7.28 -15.90
CA PRO A 50 -22.38 7.55 -16.57
C PRO A 50 -22.45 6.87 -17.94
N GLN A 51 -22.86 7.60 -18.97
CA GLN A 51 -22.65 7.18 -20.34
C GLN A 51 -21.14 7.27 -20.60
N LEU A 52 -20.45 6.18 -20.28
CA LEU A 52 -19.15 5.91 -20.85
C LEU A 52 -19.28 6.07 -22.37
N PRO A 53 -18.45 6.90 -23.02
CA PRO A 53 -18.38 6.90 -24.47
C PRO A 53 -18.13 5.47 -24.94
N ALA A 54 -18.72 5.08 -26.07
CA ALA A 54 -18.48 3.78 -26.66
C ALA A 54 -16.96 3.52 -26.72
N TYR A 55 -16.53 2.42 -26.10
CA TYR A 55 -15.14 1.98 -26.07
C TYR A 55 -14.59 1.96 -27.50
N ARG A 56 -13.77 2.96 -27.85
CA ARG A 56 -12.90 2.87 -29.02
C ARG A 56 -11.69 2.09 -28.56
N ALA A 57 -11.53 0.90 -29.12
CA ALA A 57 -10.29 0.15 -28.99
C ALA A 57 -9.12 1.08 -29.38
N TRP A 58 -8.22 1.34 -28.45
CA TRP A 58 -6.92 1.91 -28.76
C TRP A 58 -6.17 0.89 -29.62
N ALA A 59 -6.30 1.01 -30.94
CA ALA A 59 -5.39 0.37 -31.87
C ALA A 59 -4.07 1.15 -31.78
N SER A 60 -3.12 0.63 -31.00
CA SER A 60 -1.74 1.07 -31.05
C SER A 60 -1.20 0.79 -32.45
N HIS A 61 -1.01 1.84 -33.25
CA HIS A 61 -0.20 1.72 -34.45
C HIS A 61 1.27 1.61 -34.03
N GLY A 62 1.83 0.41 -34.27
CA GLY A 62 3.25 0.13 -34.49
C GLY A 62 4.25 0.79 -33.55
N ALA A 63 4.59 0.08 -32.47
CA ALA A 63 5.90 0.21 -31.83
C ALA A 63 6.35 -1.21 -31.44
N ASP A 64 7.60 -1.53 -31.77
CA ASP A 64 8.24 -2.84 -31.61
C ASP A 64 8.12 -3.44 -30.20
N GLU A 65 8.24 -4.77 -30.17
CA GLU A 65 8.24 -5.66 -29.01
C GLU A 65 9.03 -5.09 -27.80
N GLY A 66 8.31 -4.55 -26.82
CA GLY A 66 8.81 -4.28 -25.48
C GLY A 66 8.43 -5.42 -24.56
N THR A 67 9.42 -6.05 -23.93
CA THR A 67 9.23 -7.15 -22.98
C THR A 67 8.37 -6.72 -21.79
N ASP A 68 7.32 -7.49 -21.56
CA ASP A 68 6.38 -7.35 -20.46
C ASP A 68 7.06 -7.82 -19.17
N GLY A 69 7.51 -6.86 -18.36
CA GLY A 69 8.21 -7.13 -17.10
C GLY A 69 9.15 -6.01 -16.70
N ASP A 70 8.60 -4.87 -16.27
CA ASP A 70 9.15 -3.94 -15.28
C ASP A 70 8.60 -2.51 -15.49
N LEU A 71 7.42 -2.24 -14.95
CA LEU A 71 6.93 -0.86 -14.76
C LEU A 71 7.77 -0.07 -13.74
N LEU A 72 8.75 -0.70 -13.09
CA LEU A 72 9.60 -0.11 -12.05
C LEU A 72 10.78 0.70 -12.60
N VAL A 73 11.19 0.48 -13.85
CA VAL A 73 12.36 1.15 -14.45
C VAL A 73 11.97 2.42 -15.25
N VAL A 74 10.72 2.51 -15.69
CA VAL A 74 10.25 3.58 -16.58
C VAL A 74 10.16 4.95 -15.89
N GLY A 75 9.93 4.99 -14.57
CA GLY A 75 9.77 6.25 -13.82
C GLY A 75 11.05 7.08 -13.64
N SER A 76 12.24 6.45 -13.71
CA SER A 76 13.53 7.15 -13.60
C SER A 76 14.36 7.15 -14.89
N LEU A 77 14.07 6.24 -15.84
CA LEU A 77 14.85 6.09 -17.08
C LEU A 77 14.01 6.32 -18.37
N GLY A 78 12.70 6.54 -18.26
CA GLY A 78 11.77 6.60 -19.40
C GLY A 78 11.58 7.97 -20.06
N MET A 79 12.44 8.96 -19.83
CA MET A 79 12.38 10.27 -20.52
C MET A 79 13.49 10.47 -21.56
N GLY A 80 14.40 9.49 -21.74
CA GLY A 80 15.50 9.58 -22.71
C GLY A 80 16.52 10.69 -22.43
N LEU A 81 16.52 11.27 -21.23
CA LEU A 81 17.44 12.32 -20.80
C LEU A 81 18.51 11.71 -19.89
N THR A 82 19.78 12.01 -20.18
CA THR A 82 20.90 11.65 -19.30
C THR A 82 20.82 12.40 -17.97
N ASP A 83 21.47 11.87 -16.92
CA ASP A 83 21.52 12.54 -15.62
C ASP A 83 22.12 13.95 -15.71
N GLU A 84 23.11 14.14 -16.57
CA GLU A 84 23.73 15.44 -16.84
C GLU A 84 22.75 16.42 -17.49
N GLU A 85 21.96 15.98 -18.47
CA GLU A 85 20.93 16.82 -19.13
C GLU A 85 19.78 17.18 -18.18
N ARG A 86 19.37 16.24 -17.34
CA ARG A 86 18.38 16.49 -16.28
C ARG A 86 18.89 17.49 -15.27
N GLU A 87 20.15 17.36 -14.84
CA GLU A 87 20.78 18.31 -13.91
C GLU A 87 20.95 19.69 -14.55
N ALA A 88 21.30 19.78 -15.83
CA ALA A 88 21.36 21.03 -16.57
C ALA A 88 19.99 21.72 -16.68
N LEU A 89 18.92 20.96 -16.94
CA LEU A 89 17.55 21.48 -17.00
C LEU A 89 17.07 21.99 -15.63
N LEU A 90 17.34 21.24 -14.55
CA LEU A 90 17.02 21.66 -13.19
C LEU A 90 17.81 22.92 -12.81
N ALA A 91 19.10 22.98 -13.13
CA ALA A 91 19.94 24.15 -12.90
C ALA A 91 19.43 25.39 -13.65
N GLN A 92 19.05 25.23 -14.93
CA GLN A 92 18.45 26.30 -15.73
C GLN A 92 17.09 26.75 -15.18
N ALA A 93 16.26 25.83 -14.67
CA ALA A 93 15.00 26.17 -14.03
C ALA A 93 15.21 26.95 -12.72
N THR A 94 16.15 26.51 -11.85
CA THR A 94 16.52 27.26 -10.63
C THR A 94 17.15 28.61 -10.94
N GLU A 95 17.96 28.74 -12.00
CA GLU A 95 18.55 30.01 -12.40
C GLU A 95 17.49 30.95 -13.00
N ARG A 96 16.50 30.42 -13.73
CA ARG A 96 15.32 31.17 -14.16
C ARG A 96 14.47 31.63 -12.98
N GLU A 97 14.23 30.77 -11.98
CA GLU A 97 13.55 31.15 -10.74
C GLU A 97 14.35 32.21 -9.97
N ARG A 98 15.68 32.07 -9.88
CA ARG A 98 16.56 33.01 -9.20
C ARG A 98 16.61 34.36 -9.93
N ARG A 99 16.66 34.37 -11.27
CA ARG A 99 16.54 35.59 -12.08
C ARG A 99 15.16 36.23 -11.97
N ALA A 100 14.10 35.43 -11.95
CA ALA A 100 12.74 35.93 -11.72
C ALA A 100 12.57 36.50 -10.31
N ALA A 101 13.17 35.88 -9.28
CA ALA A 101 13.20 36.39 -7.92
C ALA A 101 14.00 37.69 -7.81
N LYS A 102 15.15 37.78 -8.49
CA LYS A 102 15.99 38.98 -8.53
C LYS A 102 15.32 40.14 -9.29
N ALA A 103 14.65 39.86 -10.41
CA ALA A 103 13.84 40.85 -11.13
C ALA A 103 12.62 41.32 -10.33
N ARG A 104 12.09 40.49 -9.41
CA ARG A 104 11.02 40.85 -8.46
C ARG A 104 11.55 41.68 -7.27
N GLU A 105 12.80 41.50 -6.85
CA GLU A 105 13.48 42.36 -5.86
C GLU A 105 13.84 43.74 -6.42
N GLU A 106 14.11 43.84 -7.72
CA GLU A 106 14.48 45.11 -8.41
C GLU A 106 13.27 46.02 -8.76
N GLY A 107 12.07 45.72 -8.24
CA GLY A 107 10.98 46.70 -8.14
C GLY A 107 10.15 46.96 -9.40
N ALA A 108 10.03 46.00 -10.31
CA ALA A 108 9.03 46.09 -11.38
C ALA A 108 7.62 45.96 -10.80
N LYS A 109 6.82 47.03 -10.84
CA LYS A 109 5.39 46.97 -10.50
C LYS A 109 4.72 45.91 -11.40
N PRO A 110 4.04 44.90 -10.84
CA PRO A 110 3.27 43.97 -11.67
C PRO A 110 2.25 44.78 -12.49
N GLU A 111 2.15 44.47 -13.79
CA GLU A 111 1.04 44.97 -14.62
C GLU A 111 -0.28 44.64 -13.89
N ALA A 112 -1.25 45.57 -13.90
CA ALA A 112 -2.51 45.40 -13.20
C ALA A 112 -3.21 44.11 -13.70
N VAL A 113 -3.18 43.06 -12.87
CA VAL A 113 -3.81 41.77 -13.19
C VAL A 113 -5.31 41.95 -13.02
N ASP A 114 -6.08 41.66 -14.07
CA ASP A 114 -7.54 41.70 -14.01
C ASP A 114 -8.07 40.54 -13.13
N LEU A 115 -8.59 40.87 -11.96
CA LEU A 115 -9.18 39.92 -11.02
C LEU A 115 -10.65 39.61 -11.31
N ARG A 116 -11.27 40.21 -12.34
CA ARG A 116 -12.65 39.88 -12.72
C ARG A 116 -12.81 38.39 -12.98
N GLY A 117 -13.75 37.78 -12.26
CA GLY A 117 -14.02 36.35 -12.28
C GLY A 117 -12.97 35.46 -11.61
N ALA A 118 -12.06 36.02 -10.81
CA ALA A 118 -11.20 35.24 -9.93
C ALA A 118 -11.99 34.62 -8.76
N LEU A 119 -13.15 35.18 -8.41
CA LEU A 119 -14.09 34.62 -7.44
C LEU A 119 -15.40 34.29 -8.17
N GLY A 120 -15.72 33.02 -8.27
CA GLY A 120 -16.97 32.50 -8.83
C GLY A 120 -17.98 32.18 -7.74
N VAL A 121 -19.21 32.69 -7.89
CA VAL A 121 -20.29 32.49 -6.92
C VAL A 121 -21.58 32.06 -7.60
N ARG A 122 -22.41 31.31 -6.87
CA ARG A 122 -23.74 30.88 -7.30
C ARG A 122 -24.76 31.39 -6.29
N ARG A 123 -25.91 31.84 -6.78
CA ARG A 123 -27.05 32.18 -5.90
C ARG A 123 -27.65 30.89 -5.32
N ASP A 124 -27.76 30.82 -4.00
CA ASP A 124 -28.45 29.78 -3.24
C ASP A 124 -29.70 30.39 -2.56
N GLU A 125 -30.56 29.57 -1.95
CA GLU A 125 -31.81 30.04 -1.31
C GLU A 125 -31.55 31.09 -0.21
N ASP A 126 -30.56 30.81 0.65
CA ASP A 126 -30.26 31.60 1.85
C ASP A 126 -29.13 32.62 1.67
N GLY A 127 -28.53 32.71 0.48
CA GLY A 127 -27.38 33.60 0.23
C GLY A 127 -26.56 33.19 -0.99
N TYR A 128 -25.26 33.48 -0.96
CA TYR A 128 -24.33 33.06 -2.02
C TYR A 128 -23.50 31.84 -1.61
N ALA A 129 -23.21 30.99 -2.60
CA ALA A 129 -22.28 29.89 -2.50
C ALA A 129 -21.02 30.20 -3.30
N ILE A 130 -19.83 30.09 -2.70
CA ILE A 130 -18.56 30.16 -3.42
C ILE A 130 -18.36 28.86 -4.18
N VAL A 131 -18.18 28.94 -5.51
CA VAL A 131 -17.99 27.80 -6.40
C VAL A 131 -16.64 27.79 -7.10
N ALA A 132 -15.89 28.91 -7.10
CA ALA A 132 -14.52 28.96 -7.60
C ALA A 132 -13.72 30.07 -6.91
N VAL A 133 -12.48 29.79 -6.52
CA VAL A 133 -11.50 30.78 -6.03
C VAL A 133 -10.17 30.58 -6.77
N ASP A 134 -9.91 31.40 -7.79
CA ASP A 134 -8.70 31.39 -8.62
C ASP A 134 -7.51 32.04 -7.92
N LEU A 135 -6.96 31.33 -6.93
CA LEU A 135 -5.78 31.76 -6.17
C LEU A 135 -4.55 31.99 -7.05
N ARG A 136 -4.49 31.41 -8.26
CA ARG A 136 -3.38 31.68 -9.19
C ARG A 136 -3.42 33.13 -9.70
N ARG A 137 -4.61 33.66 -9.99
CA ARG A 137 -4.77 35.08 -10.37
C ARG A 137 -4.46 36.01 -9.20
N PHE A 138 -4.95 35.69 -8.01
CA PHE A 138 -4.62 36.45 -6.80
C PHE A 138 -3.12 36.44 -6.52
N ALA A 139 -2.46 35.29 -6.60
CA ALA A 139 -1.00 35.17 -6.44
C ALA A 139 -0.23 35.99 -7.49
N ALA A 140 -0.71 36.03 -8.73
CA ALA A 140 -0.12 36.85 -9.78
C ALA A 140 -0.28 38.36 -9.48
N ALA A 141 -1.43 38.79 -9.00
CA ALA A 141 -1.69 40.18 -8.59
C ALA A 141 -0.81 40.61 -7.40
N VAL A 142 -0.66 39.76 -6.39
CA VAL A 142 0.22 39.99 -5.23
C VAL A 142 1.71 39.90 -5.62
N GLY A 143 2.04 39.25 -6.74
CA GLY A 143 3.42 38.99 -7.16
C GLY A 143 4.14 37.93 -6.33
N ARG A 144 3.40 37.18 -5.50
CA ARG A 144 3.91 36.12 -4.60
C ARG A 144 3.02 34.89 -4.74
N SER A 145 3.64 33.71 -4.82
CA SER A 145 2.95 32.43 -4.92
C SER A 145 2.95 31.61 -3.64
N GLU A 146 3.66 32.05 -2.59
CA GLU A 146 3.70 31.37 -1.28
C GLU A 146 3.61 32.41 -0.16
N GLY A 147 3.17 32.00 1.03
CA GLY A 147 3.02 32.89 2.19
C GLY A 147 1.77 33.77 2.12
N LEU A 148 0.76 33.36 1.36
CA LEU A 148 -0.46 34.13 1.18
C LEU A 148 -1.46 33.89 2.33
N VAL A 149 -2.21 34.92 2.68
CA VAL A 149 -3.37 34.88 3.57
C VAL A 149 -4.60 35.11 2.72
N VAL A 150 -5.60 34.24 2.84
CA VAL A 150 -6.85 34.29 2.08
C VAL A 150 -8.00 34.57 3.06
N ALA A 151 -8.64 35.72 2.91
CA ALA A 151 -9.82 36.13 3.66
C ALA A 151 -11.05 36.03 2.74
N LEU A 152 -11.92 35.03 2.95
CA LEU A 152 -13.12 34.91 2.13
C LEU A 152 -14.15 36.00 2.49
N PRO A 153 -14.90 36.54 1.51
CA PRO A 153 -15.87 37.59 1.77
C PRO A 153 -17.08 37.04 2.51
N ALA A 154 -17.55 37.79 3.50
CA ALA A 154 -18.76 37.44 4.23
C ALA A 154 -20.03 37.88 3.51
N HIS A 155 -19.96 38.98 2.76
CA HIS A 155 -21.10 39.55 2.06
C HIS A 155 -20.74 39.97 0.64
N LEU A 156 -21.67 39.74 -0.28
CA LEU A 156 -21.61 40.17 -1.69
C LEU A 156 -22.84 41.03 -1.97
N GLY A 157 -22.64 42.32 -2.21
CA GLY A 157 -23.76 43.26 -2.41
C GLY A 157 -24.77 43.27 -1.25
N GLY A 158 -24.31 43.09 -0.01
CA GLY A 158 -25.14 43.03 1.20
C GLY A 158 -25.81 41.67 1.47
N VAL A 159 -25.62 40.67 0.61
CA VAL A 159 -26.15 39.31 0.79
C VAL A 159 -25.05 38.43 1.40
N PRO A 160 -25.34 37.61 2.43
CA PRO A 160 -24.34 36.76 3.05
C PRO A 160 -23.84 35.65 2.13
N VAL A 161 -22.57 35.30 2.28
CA VAL A 161 -21.98 34.08 1.72
C VAL A 161 -22.18 32.96 2.74
N VAL A 162 -23.03 32.00 2.40
CA VAL A 162 -23.51 30.95 3.31
C VAL A 162 -22.91 29.58 3.05
N ARG A 163 -22.27 29.39 1.89
CA ARG A 163 -21.76 28.07 1.47
C ARG A 163 -20.42 28.15 0.73
N ILE A 164 -19.57 27.15 0.94
CA ILE A 164 -18.41 26.84 0.09
C ILE A 164 -18.69 25.50 -0.60
N ALA A 165 -18.70 25.47 -1.94
CA ALA A 165 -18.92 24.26 -2.71
C ALA A 165 -17.71 23.32 -2.70
N ALA A 166 -17.92 22.05 -3.06
CA ALA A 166 -16.88 21.02 -3.12
C ALA A 166 -15.76 21.38 -4.13
N GLU A 167 -16.11 22.03 -5.23
CA GLU A 167 -15.19 22.45 -6.29
C GLU A 167 -14.57 23.85 -6.09
N ALA A 168 -14.87 24.55 -4.98
CA ALA A 168 -14.47 25.94 -4.76
C ALA A 168 -12.96 26.17 -4.91
N PHE A 169 -12.13 25.24 -4.43
CA PHE A 169 -10.67 25.27 -4.58
C PHE A 169 -10.16 24.13 -5.46
N ALA A 170 -10.85 23.86 -6.58
CA ALA A 170 -10.40 22.84 -7.53
C ALA A 170 -8.96 23.08 -8.01
N ARG A 171 -8.21 21.99 -8.27
CA ARG A 171 -6.77 22.01 -8.59
C ARG A 171 -6.36 23.06 -9.62
N ARG A 172 -7.16 23.25 -10.68
CA ARG A 172 -6.91 24.24 -11.75
C ARG A 172 -6.76 25.68 -11.25
N PHE A 173 -7.41 26.00 -10.13
CA PHE A 173 -7.49 27.34 -9.54
C PHE A 173 -6.41 27.61 -8.48
N VAL A 174 -5.83 26.57 -7.90
CA VAL A 174 -4.96 26.70 -6.70
C VAL A 174 -3.57 26.09 -6.85
N GLN A 175 -3.32 25.36 -7.94
CA GLN A 175 -2.04 24.70 -8.17
C GLN A 175 -0.88 25.70 -8.21
N GLY A 176 0.18 25.41 -7.44
CA GLY A 176 1.38 26.23 -7.36
C GLY A 176 1.27 27.40 -6.38
N VAL A 177 0.19 27.48 -5.61
CA VAL A 177 -0.06 28.56 -4.64
C VAL A 177 -0.03 28.01 -3.21
N GLY A 178 0.92 28.50 -2.40
CA GLY A 178 1.07 28.18 -0.99
C GLY A 178 0.41 29.22 -0.08
N VAL A 179 -0.61 28.79 0.65
CA VAL A 179 -1.39 29.62 1.56
C VAL A 179 -0.99 29.32 3.00
N ARG A 180 -0.83 30.36 3.81
CA ARG A 180 -0.51 30.25 5.24
C ARG A 180 -1.78 30.19 6.09
N LEU A 181 -2.77 31.00 5.75
CA LEU A 181 -4.06 31.05 6.42
C LEU A 181 -5.20 31.16 5.39
N LEU A 182 -6.19 30.30 5.50
CA LEU A 182 -7.51 30.49 4.89
C LEU A 182 -8.51 30.80 6.01
N ALA A 183 -9.05 32.02 6.02
CA ALA A 183 -10.07 32.46 6.96
C ALA A 183 -11.45 32.37 6.33
N ILE A 184 -12.31 31.54 6.93
CA ILE A 184 -13.71 31.38 6.55
C ILE A 184 -14.56 32.30 7.44
N PRO A 185 -15.41 33.16 6.86
CA PRO A 185 -16.19 34.15 7.60
C PRO A 185 -17.32 33.53 8.42
N ASP A 186 -17.86 34.30 9.37
CA ASP A 186 -18.92 33.85 10.28
C ASP A 186 -20.24 33.54 9.56
N THR A 187 -20.47 34.12 8.38
CA THR A 187 -21.68 33.91 7.59
C THR A 187 -21.76 32.54 6.93
N VAL A 188 -20.62 31.84 6.77
CA VAL A 188 -20.59 30.55 6.09
C VAL A 188 -21.12 29.48 7.03
N GLU A 189 -22.17 28.78 6.59
CA GLU A 189 -22.82 27.73 7.38
C GLU A 189 -22.44 26.32 6.92
N ARG A 190 -22.13 26.16 5.62
CA ARG A 190 -21.97 24.85 4.98
C ARG A 190 -20.71 24.80 4.10
N ILE A 191 -19.88 23.79 4.30
CA ILE A 191 -18.69 23.52 3.48
C ILE A 191 -18.85 22.14 2.84
N GLY A 192 -18.79 22.08 1.52
CA GLY A 192 -18.89 20.84 0.75
C GLY A 192 -17.70 19.89 0.98
N ALA A 193 -17.93 18.59 0.84
CA ALA A 193 -16.86 17.60 0.92
C ALA A 193 -15.76 17.89 -0.12
N ASN A 194 -14.51 17.64 0.24
CA ASN A 194 -13.32 17.86 -0.59
C ASN A 194 -13.06 19.31 -1.03
N ALA A 195 -13.77 20.30 -0.47
CA ALA A 195 -13.58 21.72 -0.78
C ALA A 195 -12.11 22.16 -0.72
N PHE A 196 -11.31 21.59 0.18
CA PHE A 196 -9.90 21.96 0.38
C PHE A 196 -8.89 20.90 -0.11
N LEU A 197 -9.34 19.88 -0.84
CA LEU A 197 -8.53 18.70 -1.20
C LEU A 197 -7.25 19.07 -1.97
N ALA A 198 -7.33 20.03 -2.89
CA ALA A 198 -6.20 20.45 -3.73
C ALA A 198 -5.43 21.66 -3.16
N LEU A 199 -5.91 22.25 -2.06
CA LEU A 199 -5.40 23.51 -1.55
C LEU A 199 -4.16 23.27 -0.68
N SER A 200 -3.03 23.86 -1.06
CA SER A 200 -1.82 23.90 -0.21
C SER A 200 -1.97 25.02 0.83
N VAL A 201 -2.72 24.76 1.91
CA VAL A 201 -2.88 25.71 3.01
C VAL A 201 -2.41 25.16 4.35
N GLN A 202 -1.62 25.95 5.08
CA GLN A 202 -1.10 25.57 6.40
C GLN A 202 -2.20 25.54 7.47
N ARG A 203 -2.94 26.64 7.65
CA ARG A 203 -4.03 26.71 8.65
C ARG A 203 -5.36 27.12 8.01
N ILE A 204 -6.43 26.41 8.35
CA ILE A 204 -7.81 26.79 8.01
C ILE A 204 -8.50 27.27 9.28
N HIS A 205 -9.07 28.48 9.25
CA HIS A 205 -9.87 29.03 10.32
C HIS A 205 -11.35 28.95 9.97
N LEU A 206 -12.14 28.26 10.81
CA LEU A 206 -13.59 28.15 10.66
C LEU A 206 -14.30 29.26 11.47
N GLY A 207 -15.12 30.06 10.80
CA GLY A 207 -15.97 31.07 11.44
C GLY A 207 -17.08 30.47 12.31
N ALA A 208 -17.76 31.34 13.06
CA ALA A 208 -18.74 30.95 14.08
C ALA A 208 -20.00 30.26 13.51
N GLY A 209 -20.40 30.56 12.27
CA GLY A 209 -21.62 30.02 11.66
C GLY A 209 -21.49 28.61 11.06
N VAL A 210 -20.26 28.10 10.89
CA VAL A 210 -20.03 26.81 10.24
C VAL A 210 -20.66 25.70 11.08
N ARG A 211 -21.67 25.03 10.53
CA ARG A 211 -22.44 23.95 11.19
C ARG A 211 -22.46 22.64 10.42
N ILE A 212 -22.17 22.68 9.12
CA ILE A 212 -22.03 21.48 8.28
C ILE A 212 -20.67 21.53 7.58
N LEU A 213 -19.84 20.53 7.86
CA LEU A 213 -18.55 20.33 7.23
C LEU A 213 -18.52 18.95 6.58
N GLY A 214 -18.54 18.90 5.26
CA GLY A 214 -18.28 17.65 4.53
C GLY A 214 -16.84 17.17 4.75
N GLU A 215 -16.57 15.90 4.51
CA GLU A 215 -15.25 15.31 4.71
C GLU A 215 -14.15 16.09 3.98
N GLN A 216 -13.03 16.36 4.67
CA GLN A 216 -11.88 17.10 4.12
C GLN A 216 -10.60 16.24 4.21
N PRO A 217 -10.42 15.23 3.35
CA PRO A 217 -9.16 14.52 3.26
C PRO A 217 -8.01 15.48 2.94
N CYS A 218 -6.85 15.25 3.55
CA CYS A 218 -5.66 16.03 3.31
C CYS A 218 -4.54 15.12 2.82
N ASP A 219 -3.93 15.43 1.66
CA ASP A 219 -2.70 14.77 1.20
C ASP A 219 -1.59 15.82 1.13
N LEU A 220 -0.63 15.75 2.07
CA LEU A 220 0.47 16.71 2.16
C LEU A 220 1.40 16.65 0.94
N ALA A 221 1.53 15.47 0.32
CA ALA A 221 2.36 15.25 -0.85
C ALA A 221 1.62 15.51 -2.18
N GLY A 222 0.29 15.36 -2.18
CA GLY A 222 -0.56 15.48 -3.37
C GLY A 222 -0.92 16.92 -3.78
N VAL A 223 -0.50 17.92 -3.00
CA VAL A 223 -0.74 19.35 -3.27
C VAL A 223 0.52 20.07 -3.75
N SER A 224 0.35 21.19 -4.46
CA SER A 224 1.44 22.01 -4.99
C SER A 224 1.26 23.48 -4.56
N PRO A 225 2.24 24.09 -3.88
CA PRO A 225 3.50 23.50 -3.41
C PRO A 225 3.25 22.41 -2.35
N ARG A 226 4.23 21.52 -2.15
CA ARG A 226 4.12 20.43 -1.17
C ARG A 226 3.88 21.01 0.23
N LEU A 227 2.83 20.53 0.90
CA LEU A 227 2.46 21.05 2.21
C LEU A 227 3.34 20.42 3.29
N ARG A 228 3.86 21.27 4.19
CA ARG A 228 4.69 20.81 5.31
C ARG A 228 3.86 20.37 6.52
N ARG A 229 2.70 20.99 6.72
CA ARG A 229 1.86 20.86 7.90
C ARG A 229 0.45 21.35 7.60
N ARG A 230 -0.54 20.74 8.24
CA ARG A 230 -1.95 21.15 8.20
C ARG A 230 -2.50 21.28 9.60
N GLU A 231 -3.20 22.38 9.86
CA GLU A 231 -3.87 22.67 11.13
C GLU A 231 -5.23 23.33 10.91
N TYR A 232 -6.10 23.21 11.90
CA TYR A 232 -7.37 23.91 11.99
C TYR A 232 -7.42 24.83 13.22
N SER A 233 -8.17 25.91 13.08
CA SER A 233 -8.63 26.73 14.19
C SER A 233 -10.12 27.00 14.00
N VAL A 234 -10.84 27.23 15.09
CA VAL A 234 -12.28 27.49 15.06
C VAL A 234 -12.56 28.69 15.94
N ASP A 235 -13.46 29.57 15.50
CA ASP A 235 -13.94 30.69 16.31
C ASP A 235 -14.57 30.17 17.62
N ALA A 236 -14.27 30.83 18.75
CA ALA A 236 -14.73 30.39 20.06
C ALA A 236 -16.26 30.42 20.23
N ARG A 237 -16.99 31.15 19.37
CA ARG A 237 -18.46 31.20 19.34
C ARG A 237 -19.07 30.06 18.53
N ASN A 238 -18.28 29.27 17.81
CA ASN A 238 -18.81 28.15 17.04
C ASN A 238 -19.33 27.06 17.99
N GLY A 239 -20.63 26.76 17.91
CA GLY A 239 -21.28 25.77 18.76
C GLY A 239 -21.20 24.32 18.28
N TRP A 240 -20.66 24.07 17.09
CA TRP A 240 -20.66 22.76 16.42
C TRP A 240 -19.27 22.12 16.34
N PHE A 241 -18.24 22.95 16.13
CA PHE A 241 -16.86 22.53 15.99
C PHE A 241 -15.97 23.21 17.03
N SER A 242 -14.85 22.58 17.35
CA SER A 242 -13.80 23.19 18.17
C SER A 242 -12.43 22.77 17.66
N ALA A 243 -11.40 23.56 17.97
CA ALA A 243 -10.02 23.20 17.68
C ALA A 243 -9.14 23.26 18.92
N ARG A 244 -8.24 22.29 19.07
CA ARG A 244 -7.23 22.22 20.14
C ARG A 244 -5.94 21.70 19.54
N ASP A 245 -4.84 22.41 19.75
CA ASP A 245 -3.51 22.06 19.23
C ASP A 245 -3.49 21.81 17.72
N GLY A 246 -4.29 22.57 16.96
CA GLY A 246 -4.43 22.43 15.51
C GLY A 246 -5.33 21.28 15.05
N ASN A 247 -5.81 20.42 15.97
CA ASN A 247 -6.76 19.35 15.69
C ASN A 247 -8.18 19.90 15.59
N LEU A 248 -9.00 19.30 14.73
CA LEU A 248 -10.41 19.67 14.55
C LEU A 248 -11.33 18.62 15.18
N PHE A 249 -12.28 19.08 16.00
CA PHE A 249 -13.26 18.24 16.66
C PHE A 249 -14.70 18.70 16.37
N ALA A 250 -15.63 17.76 16.50
CA ALA A 250 -17.08 17.98 16.56
C ALA A 250 -17.66 17.33 17.83
N ASP A 251 -18.97 17.45 18.02
CA ASP A 251 -19.74 16.79 19.09
C ASP A 251 -19.17 17.11 20.48
N GLY A 252 -18.88 18.40 20.73
CA GLY A 252 -18.31 18.85 22.00
C GLY A 252 -16.90 18.33 22.29
N GLY A 253 -16.19 17.80 21.29
CA GLY A 253 -14.85 17.24 21.43
C GLY A 253 -14.77 15.70 21.32
N ALA A 254 -15.91 15.01 21.28
CA ALA A 254 -15.98 13.55 21.21
C ALA A 254 -15.61 12.98 19.83
N SER A 255 -15.77 13.77 18.76
CA SER A 255 -15.49 13.34 17.39
C SER A 255 -14.25 14.05 16.84
N LEU A 256 -13.15 13.32 16.59
CA LEU A 256 -11.95 13.83 15.92
C LEU A 256 -12.16 13.81 14.40
N LEU A 257 -12.22 14.99 13.79
CA LEU A 257 -12.43 15.16 12.34
C LEU A 257 -11.13 15.36 11.58
N PHE A 258 -10.10 15.91 12.23
CA PHE A 258 -8.78 16.10 11.65
C PHE A 258 -7.72 16.12 12.76
N LEU A 259 -6.66 15.32 12.62
CA LEU A 259 -5.48 15.39 13.46
C LEU A 259 -4.39 16.21 12.75
N ALA A 260 -3.85 17.21 13.44
CA ALA A 260 -2.78 18.06 12.95
C ALA A 260 -1.61 17.20 12.45
N SER A 261 -1.12 17.50 11.26
CA SER A 261 -0.05 16.77 10.59
C SER A 261 1.15 17.69 10.36
N PRO A 262 2.40 17.18 10.28
CA PRO A 262 2.81 15.77 10.26
C PRO A 262 2.78 15.12 11.65
N TYR A 263 2.93 13.79 11.66
CA TYR A 263 2.83 12.96 12.85
C TYR A 263 4.20 12.64 13.45
N ASP A 264 4.24 12.57 14.78
CA ASP A 264 5.36 11.94 15.48
C ASP A 264 5.29 10.43 15.33
N GLU A 265 6.43 9.76 15.54
CA GLU A 265 6.50 8.30 15.46
C GLU A 265 5.54 7.61 16.45
N ARG A 266 5.37 8.18 17.64
CA ARG A 266 4.41 7.73 18.64
C ARG A 266 3.38 8.82 18.88
N ILE A 267 2.11 8.48 18.74
CA ILE A 267 1.01 9.42 18.97
C ILE A 267 0.13 8.95 20.11
N GLU A 268 -0.20 9.90 20.97
CA GLU A 268 -1.29 9.77 21.93
C GLU A 268 -2.54 10.43 21.35
N LEU A 269 -3.61 9.65 21.14
CA LEU A 269 -4.87 10.20 20.67
C LEU A 269 -5.48 11.10 21.76
N PRO A 270 -6.12 12.22 21.41
CA PRO A 270 -6.65 13.17 22.39
C PRO A 270 -7.65 12.51 23.37
N ALA A 271 -7.52 12.85 24.65
CA ALA A 271 -8.40 12.34 25.69
C ALA A 271 -9.88 12.73 25.45
N GLY A 272 -10.79 11.81 25.78
CA GLY A 272 -12.24 12.01 25.63
C GLY A 272 -12.77 11.83 24.20
N VAL A 273 -11.91 11.54 23.22
CA VAL A 273 -12.36 11.18 21.87
C VAL A 273 -13.05 9.81 21.92
N GLU A 274 -14.23 9.75 21.30
CA GLU A 274 -15.05 8.54 21.15
C GLU A 274 -15.06 8.07 19.69
N CYS A 275 -15.02 9.00 18.72
CA CYS A 275 -15.08 8.70 17.29
C CYS A 275 -13.93 9.37 16.52
N ILE A 276 -13.31 8.64 15.58
CA ILE A 276 -12.34 9.17 14.63
C ILE A 276 -12.93 9.06 13.22
N GLY A 277 -13.12 10.20 12.55
CA GLY A 277 -13.70 10.28 11.21
C GLY A 277 -12.79 9.74 10.11
N ALA A 278 -13.36 9.39 8.96
CA ALA A 278 -12.63 8.76 7.84
C ALA A 278 -11.47 9.62 7.30
N ALA A 279 -11.62 10.95 7.33
CA ALA A 279 -10.63 11.93 6.88
C ALA A 279 -9.72 12.46 7.99
N ALA A 280 -9.78 11.89 9.20
CA ALA A 280 -9.04 12.42 10.36
C ALA A 280 -7.52 12.37 10.19
N PHE A 281 -7.02 11.38 9.43
CA PHE A 281 -5.59 11.21 9.20
C PHE A 281 -5.22 11.66 7.79
N ALA A 282 -4.42 12.72 7.70
CA ALA A 282 -3.77 13.14 6.48
C ALA A 282 -2.84 12.07 5.87
N ALA A 283 -2.87 11.97 4.53
CA ALA A 283 -1.94 11.20 3.71
C ALA A 283 -0.73 12.05 3.30
N GLY A 284 0.23 11.45 2.57
CA GLY A 284 1.39 12.16 2.03
C GLY A 284 2.45 12.56 3.08
N CYS A 285 2.28 12.10 4.31
CA CYS A 285 3.24 12.18 5.41
C CYS A 285 3.45 10.78 6.03
N GLU A 286 4.51 10.66 6.82
CA GLU A 286 4.82 9.38 7.48
C GLU A 286 3.75 9.05 8.54
N PRO A 287 3.12 7.86 8.50
CA PRO A 287 2.22 7.45 9.56
C PRO A 287 3.00 7.15 10.86
N PRO A 288 2.36 7.25 12.04
CA PRO A 288 2.98 6.83 13.29
C PRO A 288 3.25 5.31 13.29
N SER A 289 4.29 4.87 14.01
CA SER A 289 4.54 3.46 14.27
C SER A 289 3.71 2.94 15.45
N VAL A 290 3.38 3.81 16.42
CA VAL A 290 2.61 3.47 17.61
C VAL A 290 1.51 4.49 17.89
N VAL A 291 0.32 4.01 18.22
CA VAL A 291 -0.86 4.82 18.54
C VAL A 291 -1.42 4.40 19.90
N SER A 292 -1.43 5.32 20.86
CA SER A 292 -2.06 5.12 22.18
C SER A 292 -3.52 5.55 22.14
N CYS A 293 -4.42 4.63 22.48
CA CYS A 293 -5.87 4.87 22.40
C CYS A 293 -6.43 5.28 23.77
N PRO A 294 -7.33 6.27 23.83
CA PRO A 294 -8.09 6.53 25.04
C PRO A 294 -9.12 5.41 25.26
N THR A 295 -9.45 5.13 26.52
CA THR A 295 -10.48 4.13 26.89
C THR A 295 -11.87 4.50 26.40
N THR A 296 -12.12 5.79 26.11
CA THR A 296 -13.38 6.30 25.56
C THR A 296 -13.57 5.97 24.08
N LEU A 297 -12.53 5.51 23.38
CA LEU A 297 -12.59 5.30 21.94
C LEU A 297 -13.58 4.17 21.59
N ALA A 298 -14.59 4.51 20.80
CA ALA A 298 -15.66 3.60 20.40
C ALA A 298 -15.63 3.28 18.91
N ARG A 299 -15.20 4.21 18.06
CA ARG A 299 -15.23 4.03 16.60
C ARG A 299 -14.05 4.70 15.91
N VAL A 300 -13.46 4.01 14.94
CA VAL A 300 -12.38 4.52 14.09
C VAL A 300 -12.71 4.22 12.64
N ASP A 301 -13.13 5.23 11.88
CA ASP A 301 -13.43 5.08 10.45
C ASP A 301 -12.18 5.23 9.58
N ALA A 302 -11.20 5.98 10.07
CA ALA A 302 -9.91 6.13 9.39
C ALA A 302 -9.16 4.80 9.34
N LYS A 303 -8.64 4.46 8.16
CA LYS A 303 -7.91 3.21 7.87
C LYS A 303 -6.41 3.43 7.60
N GLY A 304 -5.97 4.69 7.57
CA GLY A 304 -4.61 5.05 7.15
C GLY A 304 -3.50 4.48 8.06
N TRP A 305 -3.84 4.03 9.26
CA TRP A 305 -2.88 3.58 10.29
C TRP A 305 -3.12 2.14 10.76
N ASP A 306 -3.78 1.31 9.96
CA ASP A 306 -4.05 -0.10 10.34
C ASP A 306 -2.78 -0.95 10.52
N ASP A 307 -1.66 -0.48 9.95
CA ASP A 307 -0.33 -1.09 10.08
C ASP A 307 0.51 -0.55 11.26
N ALA A 308 0.01 0.46 11.98
CA ALA A 308 0.64 0.91 13.23
C ALA A 308 0.31 -0.06 14.37
N VAL A 309 1.09 -0.02 15.45
CA VAL A 309 0.76 -0.72 16.70
C VAL A 309 -0.20 0.13 17.53
N TRP A 310 -1.43 -0.35 17.68
CA TRP A 310 -2.46 0.33 18.46
C TRP A 310 -2.45 -0.22 19.90
N LEU A 311 -1.95 0.59 20.83
CA LEU A 311 -2.07 0.34 22.27
C LEU A 311 -3.50 0.64 22.69
N CYS A 312 -4.38 -0.33 22.49
CA CYS A 312 -5.81 -0.18 22.65
C CYS A 312 -6.33 -1.10 23.77
N PRO A 313 -6.74 -0.54 24.92
CA PRO A 313 -7.22 -1.33 26.03
C PRO A 313 -8.43 -2.20 25.62
N PRO A 314 -8.54 -3.47 26.05
CA PRO A 314 -9.69 -4.33 25.75
C PRO A 314 -11.03 -3.76 26.20
N GLU A 315 -11.02 -2.83 27.17
CA GLU A 315 -12.21 -2.13 27.66
C GLU A 315 -12.75 -1.08 26.68
N ALA A 316 -11.92 -0.59 25.74
CA ALA A 316 -12.37 0.36 24.73
C ALA A 316 -13.32 -0.32 23.74
N LEU A 317 -14.47 0.30 23.47
CA LEU A 317 -15.47 -0.24 22.53
C LEU A 317 -14.91 -0.39 21.11
N ALA A 318 -13.89 0.39 20.73
CA ALA A 318 -13.20 0.28 19.45
C ALA A 318 -12.31 -0.97 19.32
N HIS A 319 -11.93 -1.63 20.42
CA HIS A 319 -10.98 -2.75 20.40
C HIS A 319 -11.46 -3.89 19.48
N ARG A 320 -12.71 -4.35 19.64
CA ARG A 320 -13.24 -5.46 18.83
C ARG A 320 -13.39 -5.10 17.34
N PRO A 321 -13.95 -3.95 16.94
CA PRO A 321 -13.96 -3.51 15.55
C PRO A 321 -12.57 -3.40 14.92
N LEU A 322 -11.58 -2.88 15.65
CA LEU A 322 -10.20 -2.77 15.17
C LEU A 322 -9.58 -4.17 14.97
N ALA A 323 -9.81 -5.10 15.90
CA ALA A 323 -9.36 -6.49 15.79
C ALA A 323 -9.97 -7.17 14.55
N ALA A 324 -11.28 -7.00 14.32
CA ALA A 324 -11.97 -7.54 13.16
C ALA A 324 -11.40 -6.99 11.84
N ARG A 325 -11.01 -5.71 11.82
CA ARG A 325 -10.34 -5.06 10.67
C ARG A 325 -8.90 -5.53 10.44
N GLY A 326 -8.31 -6.23 11.42
CA GLY A 326 -6.93 -6.71 11.37
C GLY A 326 -5.89 -5.65 11.71
N VAL A 327 -6.28 -4.66 12.52
CA VAL A 327 -5.34 -3.70 13.11
C VAL A 327 -4.45 -4.42 14.12
N ARG A 328 -3.17 -4.06 14.18
CA ARG A 328 -2.22 -4.64 15.13
C ARG A 328 -2.47 -4.07 16.53
N LEU A 329 -3.26 -4.77 17.32
CA LEU A 329 -3.60 -4.35 18.68
C LEU A 329 -2.65 -4.95 19.70
N ALA A 330 -2.21 -4.11 20.64
CA ALA A 330 -1.43 -4.52 21.79
C ALA A 330 -2.08 -3.97 23.07
N GLY A 331 -2.00 -4.75 24.14
CA GLY A 331 -2.37 -4.32 25.48
C GLY A 331 -1.37 -3.32 26.08
N PRO A 332 -1.72 -2.72 27.23
CA PRO A 332 -0.87 -1.74 27.91
C PRO A 332 0.45 -2.31 28.47
N ARG A 333 0.60 -3.64 28.48
CA ARG A 333 1.81 -4.34 28.94
C ARG A 333 2.67 -4.84 27.78
N ALA A 334 2.32 -4.48 26.54
CA ALA A 334 3.12 -4.87 25.39
C ALA A 334 4.53 -4.29 25.49
N VAL A 335 5.50 -5.09 25.07
CA VAL A 335 6.92 -4.75 25.11
C VAL A 335 7.48 -4.72 23.70
N GLU A 336 8.34 -3.73 23.44
CA GLU A 336 9.10 -3.65 22.21
C GLU A 336 10.50 -4.22 22.43
N ARG A 337 10.93 -5.11 21.54
CA ARG A 337 12.27 -5.70 21.56
C ARG A 337 12.74 -5.94 20.14
N GLU A 338 13.92 -5.42 19.81
CA GLU A 338 14.59 -5.65 18.52
C GLU A 338 13.69 -5.28 17.32
N GLY A 339 12.92 -4.19 17.45
CA GLY A 339 11.99 -3.71 16.42
C GLY A 339 10.69 -4.50 16.30
N CYS A 340 10.47 -5.50 17.17
CA CYS A 340 9.24 -6.28 17.24
C CYS A 340 8.43 -5.90 18.49
N TRP A 341 7.11 -5.93 18.38
CA TRP A 341 6.17 -5.74 19.47
C TRP A 341 5.57 -7.06 19.90
N TYR A 342 5.61 -7.31 21.22
CA TYR A 342 5.06 -8.49 21.84
C TYR A 342 4.04 -8.12 22.90
N ASP A 343 2.89 -8.76 22.86
CA ASP A 343 1.87 -8.69 23.91
C ASP A 343 1.70 -10.07 24.56
N PHE A 344 0.81 -10.16 25.55
CA PHE A 344 0.71 -11.32 26.42
C PHE A 344 -0.75 -11.68 26.68
N ASP A 345 -1.11 -12.94 26.40
CA ASP A 345 -2.41 -13.53 26.74
C ASP A 345 -2.23 -14.66 27.77
N ASP A 346 -3.27 -15.43 28.10
CA ASP A 346 -3.14 -16.53 29.07
C ASP A 346 -2.23 -17.66 28.57
N ALA A 347 -2.12 -17.86 27.25
CA ALA A 347 -1.33 -18.93 26.66
C ALA A 347 0.17 -18.60 26.59
N GLY A 348 0.54 -17.34 26.42
CA GLY A 348 1.94 -16.95 26.37
C GLY A 348 2.17 -15.55 25.80
N ALA A 349 3.36 -15.37 25.22
CA ALA A 349 3.68 -14.19 24.43
C ALA A 349 3.11 -14.32 23.01
N VAL A 350 2.74 -13.17 22.45
CA VAL A 350 2.12 -13.01 21.13
C VAL A 350 2.89 -11.95 20.37
N LEU A 351 3.39 -12.27 19.18
CA LEU A 351 3.99 -11.26 18.31
C LEU A 351 2.86 -10.41 17.69
N VAL A 352 2.80 -9.12 18.04
CA VAL A 352 1.79 -8.17 17.55
C VAL A 352 2.26 -7.44 16.30
N ALA A 353 3.55 -7.10 16.23
CA ALA A 353 4.16 -6.51 15.04
C ALA A 353 5.62 -6.94 14.93
N GLY A 354 6.03 -7.31 13.72
CA GLY A 354 7.43 -7.52 13.39
C GLY A 354 8.16 -6.20 13.08
N PRO A 355 9.40 -6.30 12.60
CA PRO A 355 10.19 -5.13 12.24
C PRO A 355 9.48 -4.28 11.18
N PRO A 356 9.68 -2.94 11.18
CA PRO A 356 9.07 -2.06 10.21
C PRO A 356 9.49 -2.43 8.79
N ALA A 357 8.64 -2.10 7.82
CA ALA A 357 8.94 -2.34 6.42
C ALA A 357 10.27 -1.67 6.03
N PRO A 358 11.13 -2.34 5.24
CA PRO A 358 12.35 -1.71 4.75
C PRO A 358 11.99 -0.46 3.95
N THR A 359 12.73 0.62 4.16
CA THR A 359 12.55 1.86 3.40
C THR A 359 12.73 1.58 1.91
N SER A 360 11.69 1.76 1.10
CA SER A 360 11.76 1.52 -0.33
C SER A 360 12.78 2.44 -1.02
N VAL A 361 13.31 2.00 -2.16
CA VAL A 361 14.21 2.81 -3.01
C VAL A 361 13.56 4.15 -3.36
N SER A 362 12.27 4.14 -3.72
CA SER A 362 11.50 5.35 -4.02
C SER A 362 11.38 6.29 -2.81
N LYS A 363 11.20 5.74 -1.60
CA LYS A 363 11.16 6.53 -0.36
C LYS A 363 12.52 7.14 -0.05
N ARG A 364 13.61 6.38 -0.21
CA ARG A 364 15.00 6.86 -0.08
C ARG A 364 15.31 7.96 -1.10
N PHE A 365 14.88 7.79 -2.35
CA PHE A 365 14.98 8.81 -3.39
C PHE A 365 14.22 10.08 -3.01
N ALA A 366 12.96 9.96 -2.61
CA ALA A 366 12.11 11.10 -2.25
C ALA A 366 12.67 11.87 -1.05
N ALA A 367 13.19 11.17 -0.04
CA ALA A 367 13.85 11.78 1.10
C ALA A 367 15.12 12.53 0.68
N ALA A 368 15.99 11.92 -0.13
CA ALA A 368 17.19 12.56 -0.65
C ALA A 368 16.85 13.77 -1.53
N ALA A 369 15.81 13.68 -2.36
CA ALA A 369 15.33 14.78 -3.20
C ALA A 369 14.78 15.95 -2.35
N ALA A 370 14.04 15.65 -1.28
CA ALA A 370 13.55 16.66 -0.35
C ALA A 370 14.69 17.39 0.38
N VAL A 371 15.70 16.64 0.85
CA VAL A 371 16.91 17.23 1.47
C VAL A 371 17.67 18.10 0.48
N ARG A 372 17.88 17.62 -0.76
CA ARG A 372 18.56 18.41 -1.81
C ARG A 372 17.79 19.68 -2.16
N ALA A 373 16.46 19.61 -2.28
CA ALA A 373 15.62 20.78 -2.51
C ALA A 373 15.69 21.79 -1.35
N ALA A 374 15.67 21.32 -0.11
CA ALA A 374 15.82 22.19 1.07
C ALA A 374 17.20 22.85 1.13
N THR A 375 18.27 22.12 0.81
CA THR A 375 19.64 22.67 0.70
C THR A 375 19.75 23.72 -0.39
N LEU A 376 19.20 23.48 -1.58
CA LEU A 376 19.20 24.47 -2.67
C LEU A 376 18.43 25.75 -2.32
N ARG A 377 17.39 25.65 -1.49
CA ARG A 377 16.61 26.80 -0.99
C ARG A 377 17.24 27.51 0.20
N GLY A 378 18.42 27.08 0.68
CA GLY A 378 19.06 27.65 1.87
C GLY A 378 18.32 27.33 3.19
N GLN A 379 17.47 26.31 3.18
CA GLN A 379 16.60 25.91 4.30
C GLN A 379 17.08 24.62 4.99
N SER A 380 18.32 24.21 4.74
CA SER A 380 18.94 23.01 5.31
C SER A 380 20.32 23.34 5.87
N ALA A 381 20.66 22.74 7.01
CA ALA A 381 22.00 22.83 7.62
C ALA A 381 23.06 21.99 6.87
N VAL A 382 22.64 21.17 5.89
CA VAL A 382 23.52 20.29 5.12
C VAL A 382 24.17 21.07 3.96
N ALA A 383 25.49 21.23 4.00
CA ALA A 383 26.27 22.00 3.01
C ALA A 383 26.25 21.40 1.59
N GLN A 384 26.20 20.06 1.46
CA GLN A 384 26.05 19.35 0.19
C GLN A 384 25.15 18.13 0.39
N ALA A 385 24.02 18.10 -0.31
CA ALA A 385 23.10 16.95 -0.29
C ALA A 385 23.52 15.92 -1.37
N PRO A 386 23.50 14.62 -1.06
CA PRO A 386 23.82 13.58 -2.05
C PRO A 386 22.80 13.59 -3.20
N SER A 387 23.22 13.14 -4.40
CA SER A 387 22.31 13.05 -5.54
C SER A 387 21.20 12.04 -5.24
N PRO A 388 19.91 12.39 -5.41
CA PRO A 388 18.81 11.45 -5.22
C PRO A 388 18.95 10.20 -6.10
N GLY A 389 19.46 10.37 -7.33
CA GLY A 389 19.75 9.28 -8.25
C GLY A 389 20.84 8.34 -7.73
N GLN A 390 21.91 8.88 -7.14
CA GLN A 390 22.96 8.08 -6.50
C GLN A 390 22.43 7.34 -5.27
N VAL A 391 21.62 7.98 -4.42
CA VAL A 391 21.00 7.34 -3.24
C VAL A 391 20.08 6.19 -3.67
N ALA A 392 19.27 6.40 -4.71
CA ALA A 392 18.42 5.34 -5.27
C ALA A 392 19.23 4.22 -5.92
N HIS A 393 20.27 4.55 -6.68
CA HIS A 393 21.13 3.57 -7.32
C HIS A 393 21.83 2.69 -6.29
N VAL A 394 22.43 3.28 -5.24
CA VAL A 394 23.01 2.54 -4.12
C VAL A 394 21.94 1.70 -3.42
N ALA A 395 20.75 2.23 -3.16
CA ALA A 395 19.69 1.47 -2.50
C ALA A 395 19.13 0.31 -3.34
N ALA A 396 19.13 0.42 -4.67
CA ALA A 396 18.66 -0.62 -5.58
C ALA A 396 19.71 -1.73 -5.78
N HIS A 397 21.00 -1.41 -5.67
CA HIS A 397 22.11 -2.34 -5.91
C HIS A 397 22.81 -2.80 -4.63
N SER A 398 22.52 -2.18 -3.49
CA SER A 398 22.90 -2.72 -2.20
C SER A 398 22.16 -4.04 -2.03
N ALA A 399 22.89 -5.16 -2.01
CA ALA A 399 22.35 -6.40 -1.48
C ALA A 399 21.74 -6.04 -0.13
N ALA A 400 20.42 -6.21 0.03
CA ALA A 400 19.86 -6.19 1.36
C ALA A 400 20.72 -7.18 2.16
N PRO A 401 21.28 -6.79 3.32
CA PRO A 401 21.95 -7.76 4.18
C PRO A 401 21.04 -8.98 4.31
N GLU A 402 21.62 -10.17 4.49
CA GLU A 402 20.84 -11.35 4.87
C GLU A 402 20.22 -11.09 6.25
N ASP A 403 19.19 -10.25 6.28
CA ASP A 403 18.42 -9.91 7.45
C ASP A 403 17.62 -11.18 7.73
N VAL A 404 17.98 -11.84 8.82
CA VAL A 404 17.28 -13.00 9.34
C VAL A 404 16.46 -12.51 10.52
N LEU A 405 15.14 -12.69 10.47
CA LEU A 405 14.30 -12.54 11.65
C LEU A 405 14.17 -13.90 12.31
N VAL A 406 14.88 -14.07 13.42
CA VAL A 406 14.73 -15.23 14.31
C VAL A 406 13.79 -14.83 15.43
N LEU A 407 12.58 -15.38 15.43
CA LEU A 407 11.65 -15.12 16.51
C LEU A 407 12.14 -15.78 17.81
N PRO A 408 12.08 -15.09 18.96
CA PRO A 408 12.54 -15.64 20.21
C PRO A 408 11.59 -16.74 20.70
N ARG A 409 12.14 -17.77 21.35
CA ARG A 409 11.33 -18.85 21.98
C ARG A 409 10.52 -18.34 23.17
N ALA A 410 10.97 -17.27 23.83
CA ALA A 410 10.28 -16.66 24.97
C ALA A 410 10.55 -15.16 25.06
N VAL A 411 9.56 -14.42 25.57
CA VAL A 411 9.61 -12.98 25.84
C VAL A 411 9.14 -12.76 27.28
N GLU A 412 9.90 -12.00 28.07
CA GLU A 412 9.63 -11.78 29.50
C GLU A 412 9.36 -13.08 30.29
N GLY A 413 10.12 -14.13 29.98
CA GLY A 413 9.99 -15.45 30.62
C GLY A 413 8.78 -16.27 30.18
N ARG A 414 7.94 -15.77 29.25
CA ARG A 414 6.77 -16.48 28.72
C ARG A 414 7.05 -17.01 27.31
N PRO A 415 6.64 -18.25 26.98
CA PRO A 415 6.88 -18.82 25.65
C PRO A 415 6.15 -18.03 24.56
N LEU A 416 6.77 -17.85 23.40
CA LEU A 416 6.12 -17.27 22.24
C LEU A 416 5.24 -18.33 21.59
N VAL A 417 3.92 -18.19 21.72
CA VAL A 417 2.96 -19.23 21.29
C VAL A 417 2.24 -18.86 20.00
N ARG A 418 2.18 -17.56 19.66
CA ARG A 418 1.35 -17.06 18.57
C ARG A 418 1.99 -15.90 17.83
N ILE A 419 1.79 -15.87 16.51
CA ILE A 419 1.99 -14.70 15.67
C ILE A 419 0.61 -14.11 15.38
N GLY A 420 0.39 -12.86 15.81
CA GLY A 420 -0.89 -12.17 15.74
C GLY A 420 -1.30 -11.77 14.31
N VAL A 421 -2.57 -11.37 14.17
CA VAL A 421 -3.13 -10.89 12.89
C VAL A 421 -2.24 -9.79 12.32
N ARG A 422 -1.80 -9.97 11.06
CA ARG A 422 -1.00 -8.99 10.33
C ARG A 422 0.25 -8.53 11.07
N ALA A 423 0.84 -9.37 11.93
CA ALA A 423 2.06 -8.99 12.65
C ALA A 423 3.26 -8.86 11.71
N LEU A 424 3.34 -9.69 10.68
CA LEU A 424 4.42 -9.79 9.70
C LEU A 424 3.90 -9.56 8.27
N PRO A 425 3.42 -8.35 7.90
CA PRO A 425 3.07 -8.06 6.50
C PRO A 425 4.31 -8.07 5.60
N TYR A 426 5.44 -7.63 6.17
CA TYR A 426 6.77 -7.66 5.60
C TYR A 426 7.64 -8.49 6.54
N ALA A 427 8.53 -9.28 5.96
CA ALA A 427 9.54 -10.00 6.69
C ALA A 427 10.87 -9.77 5.99
N PRO A 428 12.00 -9.89 6.70
CA PRO A 428 13.28 -9.84 6.03
C PRO A 428 13.50 -11.12 5.20
N ALA A 429 14.67 -11.21 4.54
CA ALA A 429 14.91 -12.25 3.54
C ALA A 429 14.78 -13.68 4.10
N SER A 430 15.09 -13.89 5.38
CA SER A 430 14.87 -15.16 6.05
C SER A 430 14.05 -14.99 7.33
N LEU A 431 13.02 -15.82 7.49
CA LEU A 431 12.19 -15.88 8.69
C LEU A 431 12.32 -17.26 9.34
N VAL A 432 12.72 -17.27 10.61
CA VAL A 432 12.78 -18.46 11.46
C VAL A 432 11.76 -18.35 12.57
N VAL A 433 10.71 -19.17 12.50
CA VAL A 433 9.64 -19.22 13.50
C VAL A 433 10.07 -20.12 14.66
N ALA A 434 9.88 -19.65 15.90
CA ALA A 434 10.28 -20.39 17.09
C ALA A 434 9.44 -21.67 17.29
N ASP A 435 10.08 -22.74 17.75
CA ASP A 435 9.46 -24.05 18.02
C ASP A 435 8.37 -24.07 19.10
N THR A 436 8.22 -22.97 19.83
CA THR A 436 7.14 -22.75 20.80
C THR A 436 5.85 -22.24 20.14
N VAL A 437 5.92 -21.73 18.92
CA VAL A 437 4.77 -21.18 18.19
C VAL A 437 3.85 -22.31 17.74
N ARG A 438 2.54 -22.14 17.97
CA ARG A 438 1.49 -23.07 17.58
C ARG A 438 0.58 -22.50 16.50
N VAL A 439 0.40 -21.17 16.51
CA VAL A 439 -0.54 -20.49 15.63
C VAL A 439 0.11 -19.29 14.96
N VAL A 440 -0.02 -19.22 13.63
CA VAL A 440 0.17 -18.00 12.85
C VAL A 440 -1.20 -17.53 12.39
N GLU A 441 -1.65 -16.36 12.85
CA GLU A 441 -2.94 -15.81 12.45
C GLU A 441 -2.90 -15.25 11.03
N ARG A 442 -4.05 -14.81 10.53
CA ARG A 442 -4.21 -14.32 9.15
C ARG A 442 -3.39 -13.06 8.84
N ASP A 443 -3.24 -12.77 7.55
CA ASP A 443 -2.62 -11.57 6.97
C ASP A 443 -1.10 -11.43 7.24
N ASN A 444 -0.42 -12.52 7.60
CA ASN A 444 1.05 -12.55 7.77
C ASN A 444 1.76 -12.83 6.45
N ALA A 445 1.62 -11.90 5.50
CA ALA A 445 2.08 -12.08 4.13
C ALA A 445 3.59 -12.30 3.98
N CYS A 446 4.42 -11.79 4.91
CA CYS A 446 5.88 -11.90 4.89
C CYS A 446 6.48 -11.50 3.52
N ARG A 447 5.99 -10.39 2.95
CA ARG A 447 6.45 -9.90 1.64
C ARG A 447 7.97 -9.70 1.66
N ASN A 448 8.65 -10.27 0.67
CA ASN A 448 10.11 -10.32 0.47
C ASN A 448 10.85 -11.46 1.18
N ALA A 449 10.17 -12.32 1.94
CA ALA A 449 10.80 -13.53 2.46
C ALA A 449 11.23 -14.43 1.30
N LYS A 450 12.51 -14.82 1.29
CA LYS A 450 13.10 -15.80 0.39
C LYS A 450 13.16 -17.18 1.03
N ARG A 451 13.43 -17.24 2.34
CA ARG A 451 13.56 -18.48 3.10
C ARG A 451 12.67 -18.46 4.31
N LEU A 452 11.96 -19.56 4.52
CA LEU A 452 11.04 -19.73 5.63
C LEU A 452 11.37 -21.03 6.36
N ALA A 453 11.63 -20.93 7.66
CA ALA A 453 11.80 -22.08 8.54
C ALA A 453 10.61 -22.17 9.50
N LEU A 454 9.69 -23.09 9.20
CA LEU A 454 8.53 -23.42 10.02
C LEU A 454 8.88 -24.58 10.97
N PRO A 455 8.60 -24.47 12.27
CA PRO A 455 8.99 -25.48 13.24
C PRO A 455 7.97 -26.61 13.35
N GLU A 456 8.47 -27.81 13.67
CA GLU A 456 7.61 -28.88 14.19
C GLU A 456 6.93 -28.44 15.49
N GLY A 457 5.64 -28.75 15.59
CA GLY A 457 4.74 -28.25 16.62
C GLY A 457 3.86 -27.09 16.16
N LEU A 458 4.13 -26.45 15.01
CA LEU A 458 3.19 -25.49 14.42
C LEU A 458 1.91 -26.21 13.97
N GLU A 459 0.73 -25.72 14.37
CA GLU A 459 -0.55 -26.40 14.13
C GLU A 459 -1.41 -25.68 13.09
N VAL A 460 -1.42 -24.33 13.15
CA VAL A 460 -2.35 -23.50 12.37
C VAL A 460 -1.61 -22.37 11.65
N ILE A 461 -1.88 -22.25 10.36
CA ILE A 461 -1.51 -21.12 9.52
C ILE A 461 -2.80 -20.47 9.01
N GLY A 462 -3.02 -19.19 9.35
CA GLY A 462 -4.20 -18.44 8.96
C GLY A 462 -4.21 -18.05 7.48
N ALA A 463 -5.30 -17.43 7.02
CA ALA A 463 -5.44 -16.98 5.63
C ALA A 463 -4.39 -15.92 5.25
N HIS A 464 -4.02 -15.88 3.97
CA HIS A 464 -3.09 -14.91 3.39
C HIS A 464 -1.72 -14.84 4.09
N CYS A 465 -1.19 -15.98 4.53
CA CYS A 465 0.14 -16.07 5.11
C CYS A 465 1.20 -16.46 4.07
N PHE A 466 2.40 -15.93 4.21
CA PHE A 466 3.59 -16.31 3.42
C PHE A 466 3.42 -16.17 1.88
N CYS A 467 2.69 -15.15 1.43
CA CYS A 467 2.43 -14.83 0.01
C CYS A 467 3.60 -14.06 -0.63
N SER A 468 4.78 -14.67 -0.70
CA SER A 468 5.99 -14.04 -1.27
C SER A 468 6.38 -14.66 -2.61
N ARG A 469 6.55 -13.82 -3.64
CA ARG A 469 6.96 -14.23 -5.00
C ARG A 469 8.41 -14.67 -5.14
N VAL A 470 9.21 -14.49 -4.09
CA VAL A 470 10.66 -14.74 -4.10
C VAL A 470 11.06 -15.88 -3.17
N LEU A 471 10.09 -16.68 -2.69
CA LEU A 471 10.38 -17.86 -1.89
C LEU A 471 11.20 -18.88 -2.70
N GLU A 472 12.33 -19.30 -2.14
CA GLU A 472 13.27 -20.24 -2.74
C GLU A 472 12.93 -21.68 -2.37
N GLY A 473 12.85 -22.55 -3.38
CA GLY A 473 12.67 -23.99 -3.22
C GLY A 473 11.29 -24.41 -2.70
N PRO A 474 11.10 -25.71 -2.42
CA PRO A 474 9.93 -26.18 -1.70
C PRO A 474 9.99 -25.75 -0.24
N VAL A 475 9.01 -24.99 0.22
CA VAL A 475 8.83 -24.66 1.64
C VAL A 475 8.36 -25.91 2.38
N SER A 476 9.13 -26.38 3.36
CA SER A 476 8.72 -27.50 4.22
C SER A 476 7.60 -27.06 5.16
N ILE A 477 6.43 -27.67 5.00
CA ILE A 477 5.28 -27.55 5.89
C ILE A 477 5.35 -28.72 6.89
N PRO A 478 5.57 -28.43 8.19
CA PRO A 478 5.74 -29.45 9.23
C PRO A 478 4.57 -30.42 9.32
N ALA A 479 4.84 -31.65 9.76
CA ALA A 479 3.80 -32.69 9.87
C ALA A 479 2.76 -32.38 10.96
N SER A 480 3.08 -31.48 11.88
CA SER A 480 2.15 -30.97 12.90
C SER A 480 1.09 -30.00 12.36
N VAL A 481 1.28 -29.40 11.17
CA VAL A 481 0.34 -28.41 10.62
C VAL A 481 -0.91 -29.10 10.12
N ARG A 482 -2.07 -28.72 10.68
CA ARG A 482 -3.38 -29.32 10.37
C ARG A 482 -4.32 -28.37 9.65
N SER A 483 -4.04 -27.07 9.71
CA SER A 483 -4.88 -26.01 9.15
C SER A 483 -4.02 -25.04 8.36
N ILE A 484 -4.36 -24.81 7.10
CA ILE A 484 -3.79 -23.74 6.28
C ILE A 484 -4.94 -22.95 5.66
N GLY A 485 -5.00 -21.66 5.98
CA GLY A 485 -6.03 -20.76 5.47
C GLY A 485 -5.84 -20.39 4.00
N GLU A 486 -6.94 -19.95 3.38
CA GLU A 486 -6.98 -19.57 1.97
C GLU A 486 -5.93 -18.53 1.58
N GLY A 487 -5.46 -18.59 0.32
CA GLY A 487 -4.47 -17.66 -0.23
C GLY A 487 -3.07 -17.75 0.38
N SER A 488 -2.82 -18.66 1.31
CA SER A 488 -1.48 -18.87 1.89
C SER A 488 -0.54 -19.52 0.88
N PHE A 489 0.75 -19.18 0.96
CA PHE A 489 1.81 -19.70 0.08
C PHE A 489 1.58 -19.45 -1.41
N GLU A 490 0.84 -18.39 -1.76
CA GLU A 490 0.64 -17.98 -3.16
C GLU A 490 2.00 -17.85 -3.88
N TYR A 491 2.09 -18.39 -5.11
CA TYR A 491 3.32 -18.53 -5.91
C TYR A 491 4.40 -19.48 -5.39
N ALA A 492 4.23 -20.07 -4.21
CA ALA A 492 5.25 -20.93 -3.63
C ALA A 492 5.11 -22.39 -4.10
N VAL A 493 6.21 -23.11 -3.99
CA VAL A 493 6.22 -24.58 -3.99
C VAL A 493 6.30 -25.01 -2.54
N CYS A 494 5.44 -25.93 -2.11
CA CYS A 494 5.37 -26.40 -0.73
C CYS A 494 5.60 -27.91 -0.68
N ARG A 495 6.35 -28.40 0.31
CA ARG A 495 6.46 -29.82 0.63
C ARG A 495 5.67 -30.09 1.92
N LEU A 496 4.65 -30.92 1.84
CA LEU A 496 3.91 -31.40 3.01
C LEU A 496 4.69 -32.55 3.65
N GLU A 497 5.35 -32.32 4.78
CA GLU A 497 6.16 -33.37 5.45
C GLU A 497 5.31 -34.55 5.92
N HIS A 498 4.02 -34.33 6.20
CA HIS A 498 3.08 -35.38 6.57
C HIS A 498 2.92 -36.47 5.49
N THR A 499 2.95 -36.10 4.21
CA THR A 499 2.71 -37.02 3.08
C THR A 499 3.90 -37.15 2.13
N GLY A 500 4.89 -36.26 2.24
CA GLY A 500 5.97 -36.09 1.26
C GLY A 500 5.54 -35.40 -0.03
N THR A 501 4.27 -35.00 -0.16
CA THR A 501 3.74 -34.39 -1.40
C THR A 501 4.35 -33.00 -1.61
N ILE A 502 4.82 -32.74 -2.83
CA ILE A 502 5.21 -31.39 -3.27
C ILE A 502 4.05 -30.79 -4.08
N VAL A 503 3.60 -29.61 -3.65
CA VAL A 503 2.45 -28.89 -4.19
C VAL A 503 2.92 -27.55 -4.73
N HIS A 504 2.62 -27.29 -6.00
CA HIS A 504 2.78 -25.96 -6.60
C HIS A 504 1.50 -25.18 -6.39
N VAL A 505 1.58 -24.05 -5.69
CA VAL A 505 0.41 -23.24 -5.33
C VAL A 505 0.08 -22.28 -6.47
N SER A 506 -1.20 -22.11 -6.78
CA SER A 506 -1.67 -21.19 -7.81
C SER A 506 -1.33 -19.73 -7.47
N ALA A 507 -1.22 -18.90 -8.50
CA ALA A 507 -1.17 -17.45 -8.40
C ALA A 507 -2.55 -16.80 -8.15
N ASP A 508 -3.62 -17.60 -8.11
CA ASP A 508 -5.00 -17.12 -7.93
C ASP A 508 -5.54 -17.58 -6.57
N GLN A 509 -5.88 -16.62 -5.71
CA GLN A 509 -6.37 -16.88 -4.36
C GLN A 509 -7.70 -17.64 -4.36
N LEU A 510 -8.49 -17.54 -5.43
CA LEU A 510 -9.77 -18.25 -5.58
C LEU A 510 -9.58 -19.74 -5.93
N LEU A 511 -8.37 -20.15 -6.31
CA LEU A 511 -8.02 -21.53 -6.65
C LEU A 511 -7.20 -22.20 -5.53
N THR A 512 -7.39 -21.77 -4.29
CA THR A 512 -6.70 -22.37 -3.14
C THR A 512 -7.15 -23.82 -2.92
N CYS A 513 -6.17 -24.72 -2.78
CA CYS A 513 -6.42 -26.13 -2.45
C CYS A 513 -6.12 -26.44 -0.97
N PHE A 514 -5.65 -25.46 -0.21
CA PHE A 514 -5.39 -25.63 1.21
C PHE A 514 -6.69 -25.53 2.02
N VAL A 515 -6.75 -26.24 3.15
CA VAL A 515 -7.96 -26.34 3.97
C VAL A 515 -7.64 -25.97 5.42
N ALA A 516 -8.54 -25.18 6.03
CA ALA A 516 -8.42 -24.76 7.42
C ALA A 516 -8.88 -25.84 8.43
N ASP A 517 -9.77 -26.76 8.05
CA ASP A 517 -10.29 -27.81 8.93
C ASP A 517 -10.18 -29.19 8.27
N ALA A 518 -8.95 -29.67 8.11
CA ALA A 518 -8.72 -31.02 7.57
C ALA A 518 -9.11 -32.10 8.59
N SER A 519 -10.16 -32.85 8.30
CA SER A 519 -10.69 -33.92 9.17
C SER A 519 -9.72 -35.08 9.40
N ASP A 520 -8.74 -35.24 8.51
CA ASP A 520 -7.71 -36.28 8.51
C ASP A 520 -6.31 -35.76 8.88
N GLY A 521 -6.20 -34.47 9.23
CA GLY A 521 -4.95 -33.83 9.58
C GLY A 521 -4.04 -33.46 8.41
N VAL A 522 -4.46 -33.65 7.15
CA VAL A 522 -3.70 -33.23 5.96
C VAL A 522 -4.32 -31.95 5.40
N PRO A 523 -3.65 -30.79 5.48
CA PRO A 523 -4.24 -29.49 5.15
C PRO A 523 -4.38 -29.23 3.63
N LEU A 524 -4.61 -30.26 2.79
CA LEU A 524 -4.71 -30.14 1.33
C LEU A 524 -5.88 -30.96 0.78
N ASP A 525 -6.75 -30.31 -0.01
CA ASP A 525 -7.74 -30.96 -0.85
C ASP A 525 -7.09 -31.43 -2.16
N TYR A 526 -6.75 -32.73 -2.20
CA TYR A 526 -6.17 -33.36 -3.38
C TYR A 526 -7.11 -33.40 -4.58
N GLY A 527 -8.42 -33.48 -4.38
CA GLY A 527 -9.39 -33.49 -5.48
C GLY A 527 -9.40 -32.13 -6.18
N CYS A 528 -9.48 -31.06 -5.39
CA CYS A 528 -9.36 -29.68 -5.89
C CYS A 528 -8.02 -29.45 -6.60
N TYR A 529 -6.91 -29.95 -6.03
CA TYR A 529 -5.59 -29.81 -6.63
C TYR A 529 -5.45 -30.58 -7.96
N ASP A 530 -5.99 -31.79 -8.02
CA ASP A 530 -5.98 -32.61 -9.22
C ASP A 530 -6.82 -31.96 -10.34
N ASP A 531 -7.97 -31.36 -10.01
CA ASP A 531 -8.79 -30.56 -10.93
C ASP A 531 -8.03 -29.34 -11.47
N LEU A 532 -7.30 -28.65 -10.59
CA LEU A 532 -6.45 -27.52 -10.95
C LEU A 532 -5.37 -27.96 -11.96
N LEU A 533 -4.67 -29.07 -11.71
CA LEU A 533 -3.66 -29.61 -12.62
C LEU A 533 -4.26 -30.01 -13.97
N ARG A 534 -5.45 -30.61 -14.00
CA ARG A 534 -6.14 -30.95 -15.25
C ARG A 534 -6.50 -29.71 -16.05
N SER A 535 -7.06 -28.69 -15.40
CA SER A 535 -7.45 -27.43 -16.06
C SER A 535 -6.25 -26.61 -16.53
N GLY A 536 -5.13 -26.63 -15.78
CA GLY A 536 -3.92 -25.85 -16.02
C GLY A 536 -4.05 -24.33 -15.86
N LYS A 537 -5.14 -23.83 -15.26
CA LYS A 537 -5.34 -22.39 -15.07
C LYS A 537 -4.43 -21.86 -13.97
N ASN A 538 -3.78 -20.72 -14.21
CA ASN A 538 -3.07 -19.91 -13.21
C ASN A 538 -2.00 -20.65 -12.37
N LEU A 539 -1.34 -21.65 -12.97
CA LEU A 539 -0.19 -22.36 -12.39
C LEU A 539 1.10 -21.88 -13.07
N PRO A 540 2.03 -21.22 -12.36
CA PRO A 540 3.27 -20.72 -12.96
C PRO A 540 4.15 -21.83 -13.56
N ASP A 541 4.25 -22.98 -12.87
CA ASP A 541 5.02 -24.14 -13.32
C ASP A 541 4.16 -25.40 -13.30
N LYS A 542 3.27 -25.52 -14.32
CA LYS A 542 2.39 -26.69 -14.47
C LYS A 542 3.18 -27.98 -14.67
N LEU A 543 4.26 -27.95 -15.46
CA LEU A 543 5.04 -29.14 -15.78
C LEU A 543 5.70 -29.72 -14.51
N GLY A 544 6.36 -28.86 -13.72
CA GLY A 544 6.91 -29.25 -12.41
C GLY A 544 5.83 -29.80 -11.48
N ALA A 545 4.68 -29.12 -11.41
CA ALA A 545 3.56 -29.54 -10.57
C ALA A 545 3.06 -30.96 -10.91
N VAL A 546 2.93 -31.28 -12.20
CA VAL A 546 2.50 -32.62 -12.65
C VAL A 546 3.55 -33.69 -12.33
N LEU A 547 4.83 -33.40 -12.56
CA LEU A 547 5.93 -34.32 -12.23
C LEU A 547 5.96 -34.64 -10.74
N HIS A 548 5.85 -33.62 -9.88
CA HIS A 548 5.82 -33.79 -8.43
C HIS A 548 4.57 -34.53 -7.95
N ARG A 549 3.40 -34.27 -8.55
CA ARG A 549 2.15 -34.97 -8.20
C ARG A 549 2.20 -36.46 -8.52
N LEU A 550 2.81 -36.86 -9.64
CA LEU A 550 2.98 -38.27 -10.02
C LEU A 550 4.05 -38.99 -9.17
N THR A 551 5.08 -38.26 -8.74
CA THR A 551 6.15 -38.77 -7.87
C THR A 551 5.59 -39.30 -6.55
N VAL A 552 4.71 -38.52 -5.91
CA VAL A 552 4.05 -38.90 -4.65
C VAL A 552 2.53 -39.02 -4.89
N PRO A 553 2.05 -40.20 -5.33
CA PRO A 553 0.66 -40.38 -5.74
C PRO A 553 -0.28 -40.63 -4.54
N TYR A 554 -0.06 -39.94 -3.42
CA TYR A 554 -0.93 -40.04 -2.26
C TYR A 554 -2.34 -39.58 -2.64
N ARG A 555 -3.34 -40.46 -2.49
CA ARG A 555 -4.74 -40.25 -2.90
C ARG A 555 -4.93 -39.81 -4.36
N LEU A 556 -4.03 -40.23 -5.25
CA LEU A 556 -4.18 -39.95 -6.68
C LEU A 556 -5.04 -41.04 -7.32
N GLU A 557 -6.19 -40.65 -7.87
CA GLU A 557 -7.07 -41.55 -8.63
C GLU A 557 -6.43 -41.99 -9.96
N ASP A 558 -6.68 -43.23 -10.37
CA ASP A 558 -6.07 -43.79 -11.59
C ASP A 558 -6.47 -43.06 -12.87
N ALA A 559 -7.72 -42.58 -12.95
CA ALA A 559 -8.20 -41.79 -14.08
C ALA A 559 -7.44 -40.46 -14.19
N THR A 560 -7.24 -39.77 -13.06
CA THR A 560 -6.46 -38.54 -12.99
C THR A 560 -4.99 -38.81 -13.30
N ARG A 561 -4.39 -39.86 -12.72
CA ARG A 561 -3.02 -40.29 -13.03
C ARG A 561 -2.81 -40.49 -14.52
N ALA A 562 -3.71 -41.21 -15.19
CA ALA A 562 -3.64 -41.44 -16.64
C ALA A 562 -3.70 -40.12 -17.43
N ALA A 563 -4.57 -39.19 -17.03
CA ALA A 563 -4.66 -37.87 -17.67
C ALA A 563 -3.38 -37.03 -17.47
N LEU A 564 -2.77 -37.08 -16.28
CA LEU A 564 -1.51 -36.40 -15.99
C LEU A 564 -0.34 -36.99 -16.79
N VAL A 565 -0.27 -38.31 -16.93
CA VAL A 565 0.74 -38.98 -17.77
C VAL A 565 0.53 -38.63 -19.24
N ALA A 566 -0.71 -38.56 -19.73
CA ALA A 566 -1.00 -38.12 -21.09
C ALA A 566 -0.51 -36.68 -21.32
N TYR A 567 -0.73 -35.77 -20.37
CA TYR A 567 -0.18 -34.41 -20.43
C TYR A 567 1.36 -34.40 -20.50
N LEU A 568 2.05 -35.25 -19.73
CA LEU A 568 3.52 -35.37 -19.83
C LEU A 568 3.95 -35.91 -21.20
N ARG A 569 3.20 -36.82 -21.81
CA ARG A 569 3.47 -37.32 -23.17
C ARG A 569 3.30 -36.24 -24.23
N ASP A 570 2.32 -35.36 -24.09
CA ASP A 570 2.16 -34.21 -24.98
C ASP A 570 3.34 -33.21 -24.86
N HIS A 571 4.04 -33.22 -23.72
CA HIS A 571 5.19 -32.36 -23.42
C HIS A 571 6.48 -33.17 -23.20
N GLU A 572 6.60 -34.33 -23.86
CA GLU A 572 7.59 -35.37 -23.53
C GLU A 572 9.02 -34.83 -23.41
N ARG A 573 9.47 -34.06 -24.42
CA ARG A 573 10.83 -33.51 -24.43
C ARG A 573 11.12 -32.62 -23.22
N ALA A 574 10.23 -31.67 -22.92
CA ALA A 574 10.40 -30.75 -21.80
C ALA A 574 10.34 -31.49 -20.46
N ALA A 575 9.46 -32.49 -20.34
CA ALA A 575 9.35 -33.34 -19.16
C ALA A 575 10.64 -34.15 -18.91
N GLN A 576 11.19 -34.79 -19.95
CA GLN A 576 12.43 -35.57 -19.84
C GLN A 576 13.64 -34.70 -19.45
N GLU A 577 13.75 -33.51 -20.05
CA GLU A 577 14.78 -32.53 -19.73
C GLU A 577 14.66 -32.05 -18.27
N ARG A 578 13.45 -31.76 -17.79
CA ARG A 578 13.19 -31.35 -16.40
C ARG A 578 13.48 -32.47 -15.40
N VAL A 579 13.08 -33.71 -15.69
CA VAL A 579 13.39 -34.88 -14.86
C VAL A 579 14.90 -35.08 -14.73
N ALA A 580 15.67 -34.81 -15.79
CA ALA A 580 17.12 -34.91 -15.71
C ALA A 580 17.77 -33.79 -14.88
N GLN A 581 17.24 -32.58 -14.98
CA GLN A 581 17.75 -31.41 -14.25
C GLN A 581 17.46 -31.48 -12.75
N GLU A 582 16.21 -31.79 -12.38
CA GLU A 582 15.71 -31.63 -11.00
C GLU A 582 15.25 -32.96 -10.37
N GLY A 583 14.89 -33.96 -11.18
CA GLY A 583 14.26 -35.19 -10.72
C GLY A 583 15.19 -36.10 -9.90
N ASP A 584 14.67 -36.65 -8.80
CA ASP A 584 15.35 -37.63 -7.98
C ASP A 584 15.01 -39.08 -8.36
N ARG A 585 15.65 -40.04 -7.68
CA ARG A 585 15.40 -41.46 -7.89
C ARG A 585 13.92 -41.80 -7.72
N THR A 586 13.22 -41.23 -6.74
CA THR A 586 11.81 -41.52 -6.49
C THR A 586 10.92 -41.04 -7.63
N MET A 587 11.23 -39.89 -8.22
CA MET A 587 10.54 -39.38 -9.41
C MET A 587 10.75 -40.31 -10.61
N VAL A 588 11.98 -40.75 -10.87
CA VAL A 588 12.27 -41.68 -11.97
C VAL A 588 11.58 -43.03 -11.77
N GLU A 589 11.59 -43.57 -10.53
CA GLU A 589 10.87 -44.79 -10.16
C GLU A 589 9.36 -44.67 -10.45
N ALA A 590 8.75 -43.55 -10.03
CA ALA A 590 7.34 -43.28 -10.25
C ALA A 590 7.00 -43.15 -11.75
N LEU A 591 7.83 -42.47 -12.53
CA LEU A 591 7.61 -42.27 -13.96
C LEU A 591 7.79 -43.56 -14.79
N VAL A 592 8.65 -44.48 -14.34
CA VAL A 592 8.74 -45.83 -14.91
C VAL A 592 7.48 -46.64 -14.56
N ARG A 593 7.05 -46.61 -13.29
CA ARG A 593 5.84 -47.29 -12.82
C ARG A 593 4.60 -46.83 -13.59
N ASP A 594 4.47 -45.52 -13.78
CA ASP A 594 3.31 -44.89 -14.44
C ASP A 594 3.42 -44.96 -15.98
N GLY A 595 4.49 -45.57 -16.52
CA GLY A 595 4.66 -45.83 -17.94
C GLY A 595 4.98 -44.58 -18.77
N PHE A 596 5.48 -43.50 -18.16
CA PHE A 596 6.01 -42.34 -18.90
C PHE A 596 7.42 -42.63 -19.44
N ILE A 597 8.27 -43.25 -18.61
CA ILE A 597 9.58 -43.78 -19.03
C ILE A 597 9.37 -45.24 -19.43
N ASP A 598 9.40 -45.50 -20.72
CA ASP A 598 9.19 -46.80 -21.38
C ASP A 598 10.35 -47.12 -22.34
N GLU A 599 10.30 -48.28 -23.01
CA GLU A 599 11.34 -48.69 -23.97
C GLU A 599 11.62 -47.63 -25.06
N ARG A 600 10.58 -46.90 -25.48
CA ARG A 600 10.70 -45.85 -26.51
C ARG A 600 11.52 -44.66 -26.02
N THR A 601 11.37 -44.29 -24.76
CA THR A 601 11.97 -43.07 -24.18
C THR A 601 13.21 -43.35 -23.33
N PHE A 602 13.49 -44.63 -23.06
CA PHE A 602 14.54 -45.12 -22.17
C PHE A 602 15.95 -44.58 -22.50
N ASP A 603 16.43 -44.82 -23.72
CA ASP A 603 17.80 -44.46 -24.12
C ASP A 603 18.04 -42.96 -23.97
N ARG A 604 17.08 -42.17 -24.44
CA ARG A 604 17.12 -40.71 -24.35
C ARG A 604 17.13 -40.23 -22.90
N GLN A 605 16.29 -40.82 -22.04
CA GLN A 605 16.26 -40.43 -20.63
C GLN A 605 17.58 -40.74 -19.93
N ILE A 606 18.22 -41.88 -20.24
CA ILE A 606 19.55 -42.23 -19.70
C ILE A 606 20.60 -41.22 -20.15
N GLU A 607 20.60 -40.81 -21.42
CA GLU A 607 21.56 -39.82 -21.92
C GLU A 607 21.41 -38.47 -21.20
N LEU A 608 20.17 -38.00 -21.02
CA LEU A 608 19.89 -36.77 -20.30
C LEU A 608 20.31 -36.87 -18.82
N LEU A 609 19.98 -37.96 -18.14
CA LEU A 609 20.39 -38.18 -16.74
C LEU A 609 21.91 -38.26 -16.58
N ARG A 610 22.62 -38.87 -17.54
CA ARG A 610 24.10 -38.89 -17.56
C ARG A 610 24.67 -37.49 -17.76
N ALA A 611 24.11 -36.70 -18.68
CA ALA A 611 24.54 -35.33 -18.92
C ALA A 611 24.36 -34.43 -17.68
N CYS A 612 23.32 -34.70 -16.88
CA CYS A 612 23.07 -34.01 -15.61
C CYS A 612 23.71 -34.69 -14.38
N ASN A 613 24.62 -35.66 -14.56
CA ASN A 613 25.33 -36.38 -13.50
C ASN A 613 24.42 -37.08 -12.45
N ARG A 614 23.23 -37.55 -12.84
CA ARG A 614 22.30 -38.29 -11.96
C ARG A 614 22.58 -39.80 -11.96
N THR A 615 23.74 -40.20 -11.43
CA THR A 615 24.24 -41.58 -11.51
C THR A 615 23.32 -42.61 -10.85
N ASP A 616 22.69 -42.25 -9.74
CA ASP A 616 21.71 -43.08 -9.02
C ASP A 616 20.48 -43.43 -9.87
N CYS A 617 19.91 -42.44 -10.56
CA CYS A 617 18.78 -42.62 -11.47
C CYS A 617 19.16 -43.50 -12.68
N VAL A 618 20.36 -43.29 -13.24
CA VAL A 618 20.87 -44.10 -14.36
C VAL A 618 21.03 -45.56 -13.97
N LEU A 619 21.62 -45.82 -12.79
CA LEU A 619 21.79 -47.19 -12.27
C LEU A 619 20.43 -47.88 -12.11
N TYR A 620 19.46 -47.20 -11.51
CA TYR A 620 18.11 -47.73 -11.37
C TYR A 620 17.47 -48.10 -12.72
N LEU A 621 17.51 -47.19 -13.70
CA LEU A 621 16.95 -47.45 -15.03
C LEU A 621 17.62 -48.64 -15.72
N MET A 622 18.96 -48.74 -15.64
CA MET A 622 19.69 -49.87 -16.20
C MET A 622 19.34 -51.21 -15.52
N GLU A 623 19.12 -51.21 -14.21
CA GLU A 623 18.66 -52.39 -13.46
C GLU A 623 17.25 -52.83 -13.88
N GLN A 624 16.32 -51.88 -14.00
CA GLN A 624 14.95 -52.16 -14.45
C GLN A 624 14.91 -52.73 -15.87
N HIS A 625 15.66 -52.14 -16.80
CA HIS A 625 15.75 -52.66 -18.17
C HIS A 625 16.38 -54.06 -18.22
N ARG A 626 17.37 -54.35 -17.37
CA ARG A 626 17.94 -55.71 -17.23
C ARG A 626 16.96 -56.72 -16.62
N ALA A 627 16.08 -56.27 -15.72
CA ALA A 627 15.06 -57.13 -15.13
C ALA A 627 13.94 -57.45 -16.12
N GLN A 628 13.52 -56.48 -16.94
CA GLN A 628 12.49 -56.66 -17.98
C GLN A 628 12.99 -57.53 -19.16
N THR A 629 14.29 -57.50 -19.45
CA THR A 629 14.91 -58.32 -20.52
C THR A 629 15.28 -59.75 -20.10
N LYS A 630 15.07 -60.15 -18.83
CA LYS A 630 15.24 -61.55 -18.42
C LYS A 630 14.01 -62.38 -18.86
N PRO A 631 14.18 -63.46 -19.64
CA PRO A 631 13.06 -64.26 -20.11
C PRO A 631 12.32 -64.95 -18.95
N THR A 632 11.00 -64.79 -18.92
CA THR A 632 10.10 -65.46 -17.98
C THR A 632 10.01 -66.95 -18.33
N SER A 633 10.50 -67.78 -17.40
CA SER A 633 10.40 -69.24 -17.36
C SER A 633 11.45 -70.06 -18.11
N ALA A 634 12.04 -71.00 -17.36
CA ALA A 634 12.89 -72.08 -17.85
C ALA A 634 12.13 -73.15 -18.68
N LYS A 635 10.82 -72.97 -18.96
CA LYS A 635 10.03 -73.94 -19.73
C LYS A 635 10.10 -73.75 -21.25
N GLU A 636 10.51 -72.59 -21.74
CA GLU A 636 10.57 -72.33 -23.20
C GLU A 636 11.94 -72.62 -23.84
N ARG A 637 12.95 -73.02 -23.04
CA ARG A 637 14.26 -73.43 -23.57
C ARG A 637 14.30 -74.85 -24.16
N PHE A 638 13.23 -75.64 -24.06
CA PHE A 638 13.18 -77.03 -24.52
C PHE A 638 11.97 -77.39 -25.40
N ALA A 639 11.40 -76.42 -26.13
CA ALA A 639 10.46 -76.73 -27.21
C ALA A 639 11.09 -76.30 -28.55
N LEU A 640 11.87 -77.22 -29.11
CA LEU A 640 12.28 -77.26 -30.52
C LEU A 640 11.18 -77.91 -31.35
#